data_AF-A0A2J7TFV2-F1
#
_entry.id   AF-A0A2J7TFV2-F1
#
_cell.length_a   1.000
_cell.length_b   1.000
_cell.length_c   1.000
_cell.angle_alpha   90.00
_cell.angle_beta   90.00
_cell.angle_gamma   90.00
#
_symmetry.space_group_name_H-M   'P 1'
#
loop_
_entity.id
_entity.type
_entity.pdbx_description
1 polymer ?
#
loop_
_entity_poly.entity_id
_entity_poly.type
_entity_poly.pdbx_seq_one_letter_code
_entity_poly.pdbx_strand_id
1 'polypeptide(L)'
;MAGPRRTPAPVPSLVPARDVEGDAPHFEALSGRPFLAIEPAALVPPSGWFRLRYRLSFFDRPVRPIISFRRGGAEIGWRLLPGPVLGRGEGLLTAPAGTTAVWISPVARAGRFSFVLEAIEPVPAADVLRRGWAGDRGRFFSALATFALGWRPEAELNFRWATQHTPWSQWPAYRDRLAAPPDWRELERPRCDWTAAPRVRLHARLDADTPPEVVETTLDSLRGQMFPHWSLQVAGADEKIAALAAEDARIGACGGQLLHGQDRDLAGFIGFGDRLAPHALACFIETMARDARASAAYCDEDLGPEPVFKPEWSRNLETARPYVGRLLLARLSLARARLASLPAFEEAAFAKEVLRGLTRHEVAHIPRPLIETRPRANPTRPSSPRPPTARAPHVTIIMPTRDCAPLLRQSVESLLAKTRYPAFDLVLVDNGSTEPAALEALRAAGRDKRVSRIDSPGAFNFSRLCNLGAAVATGEVLVFLNNDVEITEGDWLGELAFQARRPDVGAVGCLLLYPDGRIQHAGIVLGLGESAGHCDAGLAASAPGWLGRNDAVHEVSAVTGACLAVEQSKFAAVGGFDEIHLPIEFNDIDLCLRLEERGFQTLWTPLARLTHFESASRGKATFRRLGAHAAERAYMLDRWADRLRDDPCYHPGLSLFSLTPQLA
;
A
#
# COMPACT_ATOMS: atom_id res chain seq x y z
N MET A 1 -24.76 27.28 -44.42
CA MET A 1 -24.69 27.58 -42.98
C MET A 1 -23.44 26.94 -42.41
N ALA A 2 -22.42 27.74 -42.11
CA ALA A 2 -21.22 27.25 -41.44
C ALA A 2 -21.61 26.79 -40.02
N GLY A 3 -21.33 25.53 -39.69
CA GLY A 3 -21.56 25.00 -38.35
C GLY A 3 -20.79 25.83 -37.31
N PRO A 4 -21.30 25.97 -36.08
CA PRO A 4 -20.64 26.75 -35.05
C PRO A 4 -19.22 26.21 -34.85
N ARG A 5 -18.22 27.07 -35.09
CA ARG A 5 -16.84 26.80 -34.70
C ARG A 5 -16.85 26.56 -33.19
N ARG A 6 -16.64 25.31 -32.77
CA ARG A 6 -16.38 24.98 -31.36
C ARG A 6 -15.17 25.81 -30.94
N THR A 7 -15.38 26.76 -30.03
CA THR A 7 -14.30 27.40 -29.30
C THR A 7 -13.45 26.29 -28.66
N PRO A 8 -12.11 26.34 -28.76
CA PRO A 8 -11.27 25.38 -28.05
C PRO A 8 -11.61 25.45 -26.56
N ALA A 9 -11.74 24.29 -25.91
CA ALA A 9 -11.98 24.26 -24.48
C ALA A 9 -10.84 25.02 -23.78
N PRO A 10 -11.13 25.90 -22.80
CA PRO A 10 -10.10 26.63 -22.10
C PRO A 10 -9.11 25.65 -21.44
N VAL A 11 -7.82 25.84 -21.70
CA VAL A 11 -6.76 24.98 -21.18
C VAL A 11 -6.57 25.33 -19.71
N PRO A 12 -6.70 24.38 -18.77
CA PRO A 12 -6.44 24.65 -17.36
C PRO A 12 -4.98 25.02 -17.15
N SER A 13 -4.73 26.12 -16.42
CA SER A 13 -3.40 26.46 -15.92
C SER A 13 -3.23 26.01 -14.47
N LEU A 14 -1.99 25.73 -14.10
CA LEU A 14 -1.58 25.41 -12.73
C LEU A 14 -0.68 26.52 -12.22
N VAL A 15 -1.06 27.12 -11.09
CA VAL A 15 -0.33 28.24 -10.47
C VAL A 15 0.11 27.82 -9.07
N PRO A 16 1.36 28.12 -8.64
CA PRO A 16 1.78 27.92 -7.25
C PRO A 16 0.83 28.54 -6.22
N ALA A 17 0.42 27.77 -5.22
CA ALA A 17 -0.49 28.25 -4.16
C ALA A 17 0.05 28.06 -2.74
N ARG A 18 0.63 26.91 -2.41
CA ARG A 18 1.21 26.63 -1.08
C ARG A 18 2.40 25.68 -1.16
N ASP A 19 3.49 26.02 -0.47
CA ASP A 19 4.71 25.21 -0.38
C ASP A 19 5.24 24.71 -1.73
N VAL A 20 5.11 25.53 -2.76
CA VAL A 20 5.54 25.19 -4.12
C VAL A 20 5.96 26.44 -4.86
N GLU A 21 7.00 26.30 -5.68
CA GLU A 21 7.55 27.35 -6.53
C GLU A 21 7.72 26.84 -7.97
N GLY A 22 8.01 27.75 -8.90
CA GLY A 22 8.19 27.45 -10.32
C GLY A 22 6.93 27.65 -11.15
N ASP A 23 6.99 27.24 -12.41
CA ASP A 23 5.95 27.48 -13.41
C ASP A 23 5.64 26.20 -14.18
N ALA A 24 4.38 26.01 -14.57
CA ALA A 24 3.98 24.83 -15.33
C ALA A 24 4.86 24.64 -16.59
N PRO A 25 5.33 23.41 -16.88
CA PRO A 25 5.02 22.16 -16.18
C PRO A 25 5.97 21.80 -15.02
N HIS A 26 6.94 22.65 -14.68
CA HIS A 26 8.06 22.34 -13.77
C HIS A 26 8.01 23.12 -12.46
N PHE A 27 7.98 22.39 -11.36
CA PHE A 27 7.79 22.95 -10.04
C PHE A 27 8.83 22.42 -9.05
N GLU A 28 8.97 23.13 -7.94
CA GLU A 28 9.76 22.72 -6.78
C GLU A 28 8.85 22.66 -5.55
N ALA A 29 8.64 21.46 -5.02
CA ALA A 29 7.88 21.26 -3.79
C ALA A 29 8.76 21.62 -2.59
N LEU A 30 8.29 22.52 -1.74
CA LEU A 30 8.97 22.93 -0.50
C LEU A 30 8.57 22.07 0.71
N SER A 31 7.50 21.29 0.59
CA SER A 31 6.99 20.39 1.63
C SER A 31 6.55 19.05 1.05
N GLY A 32 6.13 18.12 1.91
CA GLY A 32 5.49 16.86 1.49
C GLY A 32 4.07 17.03 0.95
N ARG A 33 3.47 18.23 1.08
CA ARG A 33 2.10 18.50 0.64
C ARG A 33 1.99 19.87 -0.07
N PRO A 34 2.70 20.05 -1.21
CA PRO A 34 2.63 21.25 -2.03
C PRO A 34 1.25 21.37 -2.70
N PHE A 35 0.73 22.58 -2.90
CA PHE A 35 -0.54 22.79 -3.61
C PHE A 35 -0.39 23.78 -4.76
N LEU A 36 -0.89 23.36 -5.93
CA LEU A 36 -1.07 24.18 -7.11
C LEU A 36 -2.56 24.56 -7.23
N ALA A 37 -2.88 25.82 -7.48
CA ALA A 37 -4.22 26.27 -7.81
C ALA A 37 -4.54 25.96 -9.28
N ILE A 38 -5.77 25.51 -9.54
CA ILE A 38 -6.30 25.30 -10.89
C ILE A 38 -7.00 26.58 -11.35
N GLU A 39 -6.54 27.18 -12.44
CA GLU A 39 -7.09 28.42 -12.98
C GLU A 39 -7.58 28.31 -14.45
N PRO A 40 -8.68 28.98 -14.80
CA PRO A 40 -9.65 29.60 -13.88
C PRO A 40 -10.47 28.52 -13.14
N ALA A 41 -10.83 28.77 -11.87
CA ALA A 41 -11.61 27.82 -11.06
C ALA A 41 -12.97 27.45 -11.69
N ALA A 42 -13.52 28.32 -12.56
CA ALA A 42 -14.75 28.10 -13.32
C ALA A 42 -14.69 26.90 -14.29
N LEU A 43 -13.50 26.37 -14.57
CA LEU A 43 -13.33 25.11 -15.31
C LEU A 43 -13.91 23.90 -14.57
N VAL A 44 -13.95 23.94 -13.24
CA VAL A 44 -14.54 22.89 -12.42
C VAL A 44 -16.04 23.14 -12.32
N PRO A 45 -16.90 22.22 -12.82
CA PRO A 45 -18.34 22.41 -12.77
C PRO A 45 -18.82 22.59 -11.32
N PRO A 46 -19.69 23.57 -11.04
CA PRO A 46 -20.19 23.82 -9.68
C PRO A 46 -21.15 22.72 -9.19
N SER A 47 -21.62 21.87 -10.10
CA SER A 47 -22.47 20.72 -9.82
C SER A 47 -22.29 19.65 -10.89
N GLY A 48 -22.67 18.41 -10.56
CA GLY A 48 -22.55 17.28 -11.48
C GLY A 48 -21.16 16.64 -11.44
N TRP A 49 -21.01 15.60 -12.26
CA TRP A 49 -19.76 14.85 -12.35
C TRP A 49 -18.83 15.48 -13.36
N PHE A 50 -17.53 15.45 -13.05
CA PHE A 50 -16.49 15.83 -13.97
C PHE A 50 -15.31 14.87 -13.89
N ARG A 51 -14.58 14.79 -15.00
CA ARG A 51 -13.37 14.01 -15.16
C ARG A 51 -12.19 14.96 -15.17
N LEU A 52 -11.19 14.66 -14.36
CA LEU A 52 -9.90 15.35 -14.32
C LEU A 52 -8.85 14.41 -14.93
N ARG A 53 -8.11 14.87 -15.95
CA ARG A 53 -7.01 14.11 -16.57
C ARG A 53 -5.70 14.87 -16.43
N TYR A 54 -4.65 14.19 -15.99
CA TYR A 54 -3.37 14.81 -15.64
C TYR A 54 -2.20 13.88 -15.95
N ARG A 55 -1.01 14.46 -16.08
CA ARG A 55 0.25 13.72 -16.24
C ARG A 55 1.27 14.13 -15.19
N LEU A 56 2.08 13.16 -14.81
CA LEU A 56 3.24 13.32 -13.95
C LEU A 56 4.46 12.80 -14.73
N SER A 57 5.60 13.48 -14.62
CA SER A 57 6.84 12.98 -15.21
C SER A 57 7.15 11.56 -14.73
N PHE A 58 7.66 10.73 -15.64
CA PHE A 58 8.10 9.37 -15.34
C PHE A 58 9.22 9.32 -14.29
N PHE A 59 10.01 10.39 -14.17
CA PHE A 59 11.08 10.51 -13.19
C PHE A 59 10.59 10.87 -11.80
N ASP A 60 9.35 11.33 -11.66
CA ASP A 60 8.73 11.58 -10.36
C ASP A 60 7.94 10.37 -9.89
N ARG A 61 8.03 10.09 -8.59
CA ARG A 61 7.34 8.97 -7.97
C ARG A 61 5.82 9.22 -8.02
N PRO A 62 5.03 8.34 -8.65
CA PRO A 62 3.59 8.47 -8.66
C PRO A 62 3.06 8.17 -7.26
N VAL A 63 2.25 9.10 -6.77
CA VAL A 63 1.42 8.95 -5.57
C VAL A 63 0.00 9.32 -5.95
N ARG A 64 -0.98 9.10 -5.08
CA ARG A 64 -2.35 9.58 -5.29
C ARG A 64 -2.39 11.10 -5.11
N PRO A 65 -2.72 11.91 -6.13
CA PRO A 65 -2.88 13.34 -5.94
C PRO A 65 -4.01 13.67 -4.95
N ILE A 66 -3.83 14.69 -4.13
CA ILE A 66 -4.92 15.25 -3.32
C ILE A 66 -5.53 16.41 -4.09
N ILE A 67 -6.82 16.35 -4.38
CA ILE A 67 -7.58 17.52 -4.88
C ILE A 67 -8.35 18.13 -3.71
N SER A 68 -8.12 19.41 -3.46
CA SER A 68 -8.71 20.20 -2.37
C SER A 68 -9.73 21.19 -2.94
N PHE A 69 -10.95 21.14 -2.44
CA PHE A 69 -12.03 22.06 -2.77
C PHE A 69 -12.13 23.14 -1.71
N ARG A 70 -12.28 24.39 -2.12
CA ARG A 70 -12.20 25.55 -1.22
C ARG A 70 -13.34 26.52 -1.42
N ARG A 71 -13.75 27.18 -0.34
CA ARG A 71 -14.68 28.32 -0.33
C ARG A 71 -13.98 29.53 0.27
N GLY A 72 -13.68 30.52 -0.56
CA GLY A 72 -12.72 31.57 -0.21
C GLY A 72 -11.37 30.94 0.18
N GLY A 73 -10.85 31.31 1.35
CA GLY A 73 -9.60 30.76 1.87
C GLY A 73 -9.72 29.41 2.60
N ALA A 74 -10.93 28.92 2.88
CA ALA A 74 -11.12 27.71 3.69
C ALA A 74 -11.25 26.44 2.82
N GLU A 75 -10.58 25.36 3.21
CA GLU A 75 -10.81 24.03 2.65
C GLU A 75 -12.16 23.49 3.13
N ILE A 76 -13.01 23.05 2.19
CA ILE A 76 -14.33 22.49 2.48
C ILE A 76 -14.41 20.98 2.20
N GLY A 77 -13.29 20.38 1.80
CA GLY A 77 -13.14 18.95 1.59
C GLY A 77 -12.04 18.66 0.56
N TRP A 78 -11.49 17.46 0.63
CA TRP A 78 -10.53 16.97 -0.35
C TRP A 78 -10.87 15.53 -0.77
N ARG A 79 -10.27 15.09 -1.87
CA ARG A 79 -10.42 13.74 -2.43
C ARG A 79 -9.06 13.21 -2.90
N LEU A 80 -8.88 11.89 -2.86
CA LEU A 80 -7.74 11.22 -3.49
C LEU A 80 -8.07 10.89 -4.94
N LEU A 81 -7.09 11.13 -5.82
CA LEU A 81 -7.13 10.73 -7.22
C LEU A 81 -6.22 9.52 -7.47
N PRO A 82 -6.48 8.71 -8.51
CA PRO A 82 -5.59 7.61 -8.89
C PRO A 82 -4.13 8.04 -9.12
N GLY A 83 -3.16 7.20 -8.77
CA GLY A 83 -1.76 7.46 -9.08
C GLY A 83 -1.50 7.38 -10.60
N PRO A 84 -0.76 8.34 -11.21
CA PRO A 84 -0.45 8.32 -12.64
C PRO A 84 0.72 7.34 -12.93
N VAL A 85 0.51 6.05 -12.67
CA VAL A 85 1.54 4.99 -12.73
C VAL A 85 2.05 4.72 -14.15
N LEU A 86 1.22 4.98 -15.17
CA LEU A 86 1.56 4.88 -16.59
C LEU A 86 1.90 6.23 -17.25
N GLY A 87 2.17 7.26 -16.43
CA GLY A 87 2.46 8.62 -16.87
C GLY A 87 1.23 9.54 -16.93
N ARG A 88 0.02 8.97 -17.01
CA ARG A 88 -1.27 9.69 -16.93
C ARG A 88 -2.16 9.11 -15.84
N GLY A 89 -2.95 9.97 -15.20
CA GLY A 89 -4.03 9.61 -14.29
C GLY A 89 -5.36 10.24 -14.70
N GLU A 90 -6.45 9.63 -14.28
CA GLU A 90 -7.81 10.10 -14.54
C GLU A 90 -8.67 9.95 -13.27
N GLY A 91 -9.28 11.03 -12.80
CA GLY A 91 -10.19 11.03 -11.65
C GLY A 91 -11.61 11.41 -12.03
N LEU A 92 -12.62 10.70 -11.52
CA LEU A 92 -14.03 11.02 -11.66
C LEU A 92 -14.56 11.58 -10.32
N LEU A 93 -15.08 12.80 -10.33
CA LEU A 93 -15.34 13.57 -9.10
C LEU A 93 -16.65 14.34 -9.18
N THR A 94 -17.11 14.80 -8.02
CA THR A 94 -18.06 15.92 -7.89
C THR A 94 -17.42 17.01 -7.03
N ALA A 95 -17.82 18.26 -7.26
CA ALA A 95 -17.37 19.38 -6.43
C ALA A 95 -18.40 19.66 -5.32
N PRO A 96 -17.96 19.86 -4.06
CA PRO A 96 -18.86 20.30 -3.00
C PRO A 96 -19.54 21.64 -3.35
N ALA A 97 -20.79 21.80 -2.93
CA ALA A 97 -21.53 23.04 -3.16
C ALA A 97 -20.79 24.26 -2.59
N GLY A 98 -20.77 25.36 -3.34
CA GLY A 98 -20.09 26.59 -2.96
C GLY A 98 -18.56 26.52 -3.06
N THR A 99 -18.02 25.61 -3.88
CA THR A 99 -16.61 25.64 -4.29
C THR A 99 -16.34 26.91 -5.10
N THR A 100 -15.35 27.70 -4.68
CA THR A 100 -14.88 28.91 -5.38
C THR A 100 -13.44 28.80 -5.86
N ALA A 101 -12.67 27.83 -5.34
CA ALA A 101 -11.31 27.53 -5.77
C ALA A 101 -11.02 26.03 -5.62
N VAL A 102 -10.15 25.51 -6.47
CA VAL A 102 -9.73 24.10 -6.45
C VAL A 102 -8.22 24.02 -6.56
N TRP A 103 -7.59 23.32 -5.63
CA TRP A 103 -6.15 23.11 -5.59
C TRP A 103 -5.83 21.62 -5.75
N ILE A 104 -4.63 21.32 -6.25
CA ILE A 104 -4.13 19.95 -6.40
C ILE A 104 -2.72 19.83 -5.83
N SER A 105 -2.50 18.77 -5.05
CA SER A 105 -1.20 18.35 -4.55
C SER A 105 -0.75 17.08 -5.28
N PRO A 106 0.16 17.17 -6.27
CA PRO A 106 0.49 16.04 -7.14
C PRO A 106 1.54 15.08 -6.54
N VAL A 107 2.39 15.55 -5.63
CA VAL A 107 3.52 14.79 -5.06
C VAL A 107 3.45 14.77 -3.53
N ALA A 108 4.15 13.80 -2.92
CA ALA A 108 4.18 13.58 -1.47
C ALA A 108 5.55 13.87 -0.82
N ARG A 109 6.49 14.48 -1.56
CA ARG A 109 7.86 14.75 -1.11
C ARG A 109 8.32 16.10 -1.65
N ALA A 110 9.19 16.77 -0.89
CA ALA A 110 9.87 17.97 -1.33
C ALA A 110 10.84 17.67 -2.49
N GLY A 111 11.17 18.71 -3.25
CA GLY A 111 12.07 18.67 -4.40
C GLY A 111 11.36 18.89 -5.74
N ARG A 112 12.14 18.80 -6.81
CA ARG A 112 11.68 19.07 -8.17
C ARG A 112 10.71 18.01 -8.68
N PHE A 113 9.64 18.46 -9.33
CA PHE A 113 8.67 17.62 -10.02
C PHE A 113 8.13 18.30 -11.28
N SER A 114 7.58 17.51 -12.21
CA SER A 114 6.88 18.02 -13.38
C SER A 114 5.47 17.44 -13.43
N PHE A 115 4.47 18.31 -13.54
CA PHE A 115 3.07 17.91 -13.52
C PHE A 115 2.25 18.82 -14.44
N VAL A 116 1.32 18.23 -15.17
CA VAL A 116 0.39 18.95 -16.04
C VAL A 116 -1.03 18.47 -15.84
N LEU A 117 -1.96 19.41 -15.94
CA LEU A 117 -3.38 19.13 -15.99
C LEU A 117 -3.80 19.17 -17.47
N GLU A 118 -4.15 18.02 -18.05
CA GLU A 118 -4.47 17.91 -19.48
C GLU A 118 -5.91 18.37 -19.77
N ALA A 119 -6.87 18.01 -18.91
CA ALA A 119 -8.28 18.32 -19.15
C ALA A 119 -9.13 18.29 -17.88
N ILE A 120 -10.16 19.13 -17.87
CA ILE A 120 -11.32 19.06 -16.96
C ILE A 120 -12.57 18.99 -17.83
N GLU A 121 -13.29 17.87 -17.77
CA GLU A 121 -14.42 17.59 -18.67
C GLU A 121 -15.68 17.25 -17.87
N PRO A 122 -16.81 17.92 -18.07
CA PRO A 122 -18.07 17.50 -17.48
C PRO A 122 -18.45 16.11 -18.01
N VAL A 123 -18.93 15.23 -17.13
CA VAL A 123 -19.37 13.88 -17.48
C VAL A 123 -20.90 13.82 -17.38
N PRO A 124 -21.61 13.48 -18.47
CA PRO A 124 -23.06 13.34 -18.44
C PRO A 124 -23.53 12.32 -17.40
N ALA A 125 -24.60 12.65 -16.68
CA ALA A 125 -25.17 11.74 -15.66
C ALA A 125 -25.53 10.35 -16.25
N ALA A 126 -25.95 10.28 -17.51
CA ALA A 126 -26.25 9.02 -18.18
C ALA A 126 -25.02 8.10 -18.30
N ASP A 127 -23.83 8.65 -18.56
CA ASP A 127 -22.59 7.86 -18.66
C ASP A 127 -22.13 7.39 -17.29
N VAL A 128 -22.28 8.25 -16.29
CA VAL A 128 -22.05 7.94 -14.88
C VAL A 128 -22.94 6.77 -14.44
N LEU A 129 -24.26 6.85 -14.68
CA LEU A 129 -25.20 5.77 -14.37
C LEU A 129 -24.88 4.47 -15.14
N ARG A 130 -24.52 4.56 -16.43
CA ARG A 130 -24.10 3.39 -17.22
C ARG A 130 -22.88 2.71 -16.61
N ARG A 131 -21.89 3.49 -16.16
CA ARG A 131 -20.70 2.97 -15.48
C ARG A 131 -21.05 2.31 -14.15
N GLY A 132 -21.95 2.91 -13.35
CA GLY A 132 -22.43 2.32 -12.09
C GLY A 132 -23.15 1.00 -12.29
N TRP A 133 -23.99 0.90 -13.31
CA TRP A 133 -24.68 -0.35 -13.67
C TRP A 133 -23.74 -1.48 -14.10
N ALA A 134 -22.65 -1.12 -14.79
CA ALA A 134 -21.65 -2.07 -15.28
C ALA A 134 -20.62 -2.48 -14.23
N GLY A 135 -20.45 -1.72 -13.15
CA GLY A 135 -19.54 -2.02 -12.04
C GLY A 135 -20.21 -2.83 -10.92
N ASP A 136 -19.98 -2.43 -9.66
CA ASP A 136 -20.61 -3.09 -8.51
C ASP A 136 -22.09 -2.68 -8.40
N ARG A 137 -22.96 -3.57 -8.86
CA ARG A 137 -24.42 -3.38 -8.83
C ARG A 137 -24.98 -3.21 -7.43
N GLY A 138 -24.45 -3.92 -6.44
CA GLY A 138 -24.91 -3.81 -5.05
C GLY A 138 -24.66 -2.42 -4.50
N ARG A 139 -23.45 -1.90 -4.70
CA ARG A 139 -23.08 -0.52 -4.34
C ARG A 139 -23.84 0.51 -5.17
N PHE A 140 -24.08 0.25 -6.45
CA PHE A 140 -24.87 1.14 -7.30
C PHE A 140 -26.31 1.30 -6.80
N PHE A 141 -27.01 0.20 -6.50
CA PHE A 141 -28.37 0.29 -5.93
C PHE A 141 -28.39 0.90 -4.53
N SER A 142 -27.36 0.63 -3.71
CA SER A 142 -27.19 1.30 -2.42
C SER A 142 -27.01 2.82 -2.58
N ALA A 143 -26.27 3.26 -3.60
CA ALA A 143 -26.12 4.68 -3.93
C ALA A 143 -27.46 5.32 -4.32
N LEU A 144 -28.27 4.66 -5.15
CA LEU A 144 -29.60 5.16 -5.52
C LEU A 144 -30.55 5.23 -4.31
N ALA A 145 -30.54 4.21 -3.45
CA ALA A 145 -31.37 4.17 -2.25
C ALA A 145 -30.99 5.29 -1.26
N THR A 146 -29.70 5.43 -0.95
CA THR A 146 -29.21 6.51 -0.07
C THR A 146 -29.45 7.89 -0.67
N PHE A 147 -29.34 8.04 -2.00
CA PHE A 147 -29.69 9.28 -2.69
C PHE A 147 -31.18 9.63 -2.52
N ALA A 148 -32.08 8.65 -2.68
CA ALA A 148 -33.52 8.83 -2.51
C ALA A 148 -33.90 9.19 -1.06
N LEU A 149 -33.15 8.67 -0.08
CA LEU A 149 -33.29 9.02 1.34
C LEU A 149 -32.68 10.39 1.70
N GLY A 150 -32.09 11.10 0.75
CA GLY A 150 -31.44 12.40 0.97
C GLY A 150 -30.05 12.31 1.61
N TRP A 151 -29.48 11.11 1.76
CA TRP A 151 -28.16 10.87 2.35
C TRP A 151 -27.08 11.08 1.29
N ARG A 152 -26.86 12.36 0.92
CA ARG A 152 -25.99 12.73 -0.22
C ARG A 152 -24.54 12.22 -0.08
N PRO A 153 -23.86 12.36 1.08
CA PRO A 153 -22.48 11.88 1.23
C PRO A 153 -22.37 10.36 1.07
N GLU A 154 -23.30 9.61 1.66
CA GLU A 154 -23.36 8.15 1.55
C GLU A 154 -23.65 7.71 0.11
N ALA A 155 -24.53 8.43 -0.60
CA ALA A 155 -24.83 8.18 -2.00
C ALA A 155 -23.61 8.39 -2.89
N GLU A 156 -22.89 9.50 -2.70
CA GLU A 156 -21.64 9.78 -3.43
C GLU A 156 -20.60 8.69 -3.16
N LEU A 157 -20.38 8.34 -1.89
CA LEU A 157 -19.42 7.30 -1.51
C LEU A 157 -19.77 5.94 -2.14
N ASN A 158 -21.02 5.47 -1.99
CA ASN A 158 -21.47 4.21 -2.59
C ASN A 158 -21.36 4.23 -4.11
N PHE A 159 -21.62 5.38 -4.75
CA PHE A 159 -21.47 5.51 -6.19
C PHE A 159 -20.01 5.35 -6.63
N ARG A 160 -19.06 5.86 -5.84
CA ARG A 160 -17.63 5.67 -6.11
C ARG A 160 -17.19 4.22 -5.93
N TRP A 161 -17.65 3.54 -4.88
CA TRP A 161 -17.51 2.09 -4.74
C TRP A 161 -18.05 1.33 -5.95
N ALA A 162 -19.13 1.80 -6.57
CA ALA A 162 -19.68 1.18 -7.76
C ALA A 162 -18.88 1.42 -9.05
N THR A 163 -18.05 2.46 -9.13
CA THR A 163 -17.50 2.93 -10.42
C THR A 163 -16.00 3.13 -10.49
N GLN A 164 -15.31 3.31 -9.37
CA GLN A 164 -13.90 3.71 -9.33
C GLN A 164 -12.95 2.50 -9.19
N HIS A 165 -13.25 1.41 -9.89
CA HIS A 165 -12.35 0.27 -10.04
C HIS A 165 -12.47 -0.31 -11.45
N THR A 166 -11.40 -0.93 -11.94
CA THR A 166 -11.35 -1.64 -13.22
C THR A 166 -10.77 -3.04 -12.97
N PRO A 167 -11.46 -4.12 -13.38
CA PRO A 167 -10.95 -5.49 -13.20
C PRO A 167 -9.61 -5.71 -13.94
N TRP A 168 -8.77 -6.60 -13.42
CA TRP A 168 -7.48 -6.97 -14.02
C TRP A 168 -7.61 -7.43 -15.47
N SER A 169 -8.68 -8.14 -15.81
CA SER A 169 -8.96 -8.61 -17.18
C SER A 169 -9.14 -7.49 -18.21
N GLN A 170 -9.29 -6.24 -17.78
CA GLN A 170 -9.36 -5.06 -18.64
C GLN A 170 -8.03 -4.28 -18.71
N TRP A 171 -6.92 -4.88 -18.24
CA TRP A 171 -5.60 -4.25 -18.28
C TRP A 171 -5.20 -3.69 -19.66
N PRO A 172 -5.40 -4.39 -20.80
CA PRO A 172 -5.03 -3.82 -22.10
C PRO A 172 -5.74 -2.49 -22.39
N ALA A 173 -7.06 -2.43 -22.19
CA ALA A 173 -7.84 -1.20 -22.38
C ALA A 173 -7.48 -0.11 -21.35
N TYR A 174 -7.18 -0.51 -20.11
CA TYR A 174 -6.71 0.39 -19.07
C TYR A 174 -5.38 1.04 -19.44
N ARG A 175 -4.42 0.23 -19.89
CA ARG A 175 -3.10 0.64 -20.35
C ARG A 175 -3.21 1.55 -21.55
N ASP A 176 -3.98 1.18 -22.58
CA ASP A 176 -4.12 2.01 -23.79
C ASP A 176 -4.72 3.40 -23.49
N ARG A 177 -5.60 3.48 -22.48
CA ARG A 177 -6.20 4.74 -22.03
C ARG A 177 -5.21 5.63 -21.26
N LEU A 178 -4.37 5.04 -20.41
CA LEU A 178 -3.55 5.77 -19.43
C LEU A 178 -2.04 5.77 -19.72
N ALA A 179 -1.57 4.97 -20.66
CA ALA A 179 -0.20 5.05 -21.15
C ALA A 179 0.01 6.39 -21.87
N ALA A 180 1.06 7.09 -21.46
CA ALA A 180 1.54 8.28 -22.15
C ALA A 180 2.98 8.04 -22.61
N PRO A 181 3.35 8.39 -23.85
CA PRO A 181 4.76 8.34 -24.25
C PRO A 181 5.55 9.38 -23.44
N PRO A 182 6.84 9.10 -23.12
CA PRO A 182 7.70 10.09 -22.48
C PRO A 182 7.85 11.32 -23.38
N ASP A 183 7.74 12.51 -22.80
CA ASP A 183 7.86 13.78 -23.50
C ASP A 183 9.13 14.52 -23.06
N TRP A 184 10.20 14.39 -23.85
CA TRP A 184 11.50 14.98 -23.53
C TRP A 184 11.52 16.51 -23.59
N ARG A 185 10.63 17.11 -24.39
CA ARG A 185 10.68 18.55 -24.68
C ARG A 185 10.04 19.35 -23.57
N GLU A 186 9.00 18.78 -22.95
CA GLU A 186 8.16 19.53 -22.02
C GLU A 186 8.12 18.92 -20.62
N LEU A 187 7.97 17.60 -20.46
CA LEU A 187 7.67 17.02 -19.14
C LEU A 187 8.89 16.36 -18.47
N GLU A 188 9.63 15.56 -19.23
CA GLU A 188 10.68 14.64 -18.75
C GLU A 188 12.05 15.32 -18.63
N ARG A 189 12.15 16.28 -17.71
CA ARG A 189 13.41 16.94 -17.37
C ARG A 189 14.18 16.11 -16.32
N PRO A 190 15.44 15.71 -16.56
CA PRO A 190 16.25 15.04 -15.54
C PRO A 190 16.33 15.83 -14.23
N ARG A 191 16.30 15.15 -13.07
CA ARG A 191 16.51 15.82 -11.76
C ARG A 191 17.95 15.73 -11.29
N CYS A 192 18.68 14.73 -11.78
CA CYS A 192 20.10 14.61 -11.59
C CYS A 192 20.86 14.78 -12.90
N ASP A 193 22.16 15.07 -12.80
CA ASP A 193 23.05 15.16 -13.95
C ASP A 193 23.39 13.76 -14.46
N TRP A 194 22.79 13.37 -15.59
CA TRP A 194 23.02 12.08 -16.22
C TRP A 194 24.43 11.91 -16.77
N THR A 195 25.17 13.00 -17.04
CA THR A 195 26.56 12.91 -17.53
C THR A 195 27.53 12.45 -16.43
N ALA A 196 27.20 12.73 -15.17
CA ALA A 196 27.94 12.31 -13.98
C ALA A 196 27.34 11.08 -13.29
N ALA A 197 26.17 10.62 -13.73
CA ALA A 197 25.43 9.50 -13.15
C ALA A 197 26.16 8.16 -13.30
N PRO A 198 25.91 7.19 -12.40
CA PRO A 198 26.47 5.85 -12.51
C PRO A 198 26.03 5.13 -13.78
N ARG A 199 26.88 4.24 -14.31
CA ARG A 199 26.51 3.40 -15.45
C ARG A 199 25.57 2.29 -14.99
N VAL A 200 24.60 1.91 -15.83
CA VAL A 200 23.80 0.69 -15.62
C VAL A 200 24.46 -0.51 -16.31
N ARG A 201 24.70 -1.58 -15.56
CA ARG A 201 25.38 -2.79 -15.99
C ARG A 201 24.41 -3.97 -15.94
N LEU A 202 23.93 -4.36 -17.10
CA LEU A 202 23.02 -5.49 -17.22
C LEU A 202 23.80 -6.76 -17.59
N HIS A 203 23.31 -7.86 -17.06
CA HIS A 203 23.84 -9.19 -17.27
C HIS A 203 22.75 -10.09 -17.85
N ALA A 204 23.07 -10.85 -18.89
CA ALA A 204 22.14 -11.78 -19.51
C ALA A 204 22.82 -13.11 -19.85
N ARG A 205 22.04 -14.19 -19.92
CA ARG A 205 22.49 -15.49 -20.45
C ARG A 205 21.88 -15.69 -21.83
N LEU A 206 22.71 -16.00 -22.82
CA LEU A 206 22.30 -16.35 -24.17
C LEU A 206 22.45 -17.85 -24.39
N ASP A 207 21.32 -18.56 -24.39
CA ASP A 207 21.29 -19.98 -24.70
C ASP A 207 21.41 -20.19 -26.23
N ALA A 208 22.09 -21.26 -26.65
CA ALA A 208 22.45 -21.48 -28.06
C ALA A 208 21.22 -21.55 -28.99
N ASP A 209 20.10 -22.03 -28.48
CA ASP A 209 18.80 -22.19 -29.15
C ASP A 209 17.89 -20.96 -29.04
N THR A 210 18.32 -19.88 -28.37
CA THR A 210 17.53 -18.64 -28.28
C THR A 210 17.28 -18.08 -29.69
N PRO A 211 16.01 -17.88 -30.10
CA PRO A 211 15.69 -17.36 -31.42
C PRO A 211 16.20 -15.91 -31.62
N PRO A 212 16.69 -15.54 -32.83
CA PRO A 212 17.19 -14.19 -33.10
C PRO A 212 16.18 -13.09 -32.78
N GLU A 213 14.89 -13.28 -33.06
CA GLU A 213 13.84 -12.30 -32.78
C GLU A 213 13.63 -12.04 -31.28
N VAL A 214 13.89 -13.04 -30.44
CA VAL A 214 13.84 -12.93 -28.98
C VAL A 214 15.04 -12.13 -28.47
N VAL A 215 16.22 -12.33 -29.08
CA VAL A 215 17.42 -11.54 -28.79
C VAL A 215 17.20 -10.08 -29.17
N GLU A 216 16.77 -9.82 -30.41
CA GLU A 216 16.54 -8.46 -30.92
C GLU A 216 15.45 -7.72 -30.13
N THR A 217 14.41 -8.41 -29.66
CA THR A 217 13.37 -7.79 -28.79
C THR A 217 13.99 -7.06 -27.60
N THR A 218 14.94 -7.71 -26.92
CA THR A 218 15.62 -7.12 -25.76
C THR A 218 16.63 -6.07 -26.19
N LEU A 219 17.44 -6.34 -27.22
CA LEU A 219 18.47 -5.41 -27.68
C LEU A 219 17.88 -4.10 -28.20
N ASP A 220 16.80 -4.15 -28.98
CA ASP A 220 16.11 -2.94 -29.45
C ASP A 220 15.54 -2.11 -28.31
N SER A 221 15.01 -2.77 -27.28
CA SER A 221 14.52 -2.07 -26.08
C SER A 221 15.64 -1.40 -25.28
N LEU A 222 16.84 -1.99 -25.27
CA LEU A 222 18.04 -1.41 -24.64
C LEU A 222 18.62 -0.26 -25.48
N ARG A 223 18.73 -0.44 -26.79
CA ARG A 223 19.18 0.60 -27.74
C ARG A 223 18.26 1.83 -27.69
N GLY A 224 16.96 1.62 -27.48
CA GLY A 224 15.95 2.67 -27.32
C GLY A 224 15.87 3.34 -25.94
N GLN A 225 16.74 2.97 -24.98
CA GLN A 225 16.72 3.60 -23.66
C GLN A 225 17.11 5.08 -23.72
N MET A 226 16.34 5.91 -23.02
CA MET A 226 16.59 7.35 -22.86
C MET A 226 17.89 7.65 -22.11
N PHE A 227 18.26 6.79 -21.15
CA PHE A 227 19.54 6.89 -20.46
C PHE A 227 20.61 6.12 -21.23
N PRO A 228 21.62 6.79 -21.84
CA PRO A 228 22.52 6.15 -22.80
C PRO A 228 23.66 5.35 -22.14
N HIS A 229 23.94 5.59 -20.85
CA HIS A 229 25.09 5.02 -20.15
C HIS A 229 24.78 3.63 -19.58
N TRP A 230 24.59 2.66 -20.47
CA TRP A 230 24.39 1.26 -20.11
C TRP A 230 25.38 0.33 -20.82
N SER A 231 25.62 -0.85 -20.25
CA SER A 231 26.33 -1.98 -20.89
C SER A 231 25.58 -3.29 -20.66
N LEU A 232 25.66 -4.19 -21.62
CA LEU A 232 25.16 -5.56 -21.52
C LEU A 232 26.32 -6.54 -21.58
N GLN A 233 26.47 -7.37 -20.54
CA GLN A 233 27.44 -8.46 -20.51
C GLN A 233 26.70 -9.78 -20.68
N VAL A 234 27.06 -10.53 -21.71
CA VAL A 234 26.36 -11.76 -22.10
C VAL A 234 27.24 -12.97 -21.79
N ALA A 235 26.68 -13.95 -21.09
CA ALA A 235 27.30 -15.27 -20.90
C ALA A 235 26.66 -16.30 -21.86
N GLY A 236 27.46 -17.19 -22.46
CA GLY A 236 26.96 -18.27 -23.32
C GLY A 236 27.64 -18.33 -24.68
N ALA A 237 26.86 -18.27 -25.77
CA ALA A 237 27.31 -18.53 -27.14
C ALA A 237 28.29 -17.48 -27.70
N ASP A 238 29.59 -17.69 -27.51
CA ASP A 238 30.67 -16.75 -27.84
C ASP A 238 30.63 -16.17 -29.26
N GLU A 239 30.35 -16.98 -30.29
CA GLU A 239 30.26 -16.50 -31.68
C GLU A 239 29.10 -15.53 -31.91
N LYS A 240 27.92 -15.81 -31.33
CA LYS A 240 26.76 -14.90 -31.40
C LYS A 240 27.08 -13.60 -30.65
N ILE A 241 27.76 -13.69 -29.51
CA ILE A 241 28.12 -12.53 -28.71
C ILE A 241 29.12 -11.64 -29.46
N ALA A 242 30.10 -12.23 -30.15
CA ALA A 242 31.07 -11.49 -30.95
C ALA A 242 30.39 -10.69 -32.08
N ALA A 243 29.37 -11.26 -32.74
CA ALA A 243 28.57 -10.55 -33.74
C ALA A 243 27.82 -9.35 -33.12
N LEU A 244 27.14 -9.55 -31.99
CA LEU A 244 26.42 -8.49 -31.29
C LEU A 244 27.36 -7.35 -30.83
N ALA A 245 28.54 -7.70 -30.32
CA ALA A 245 29.54 -6.74 -29.88
C ALA A 245 30.14 -5.91 -31.03
N ALA A 246 30.15 -6.45 -32.25
CA ALA A 246 30.56 -5.71 -33.44
C ALA A 246 29.52 -4.64 -33.87
N GLU A 247 28.25 -4.86 -33.56
CA GLU A 247 27.16 -3.93 -33.89
C GLU A 247 26.99 -2.81 -32.84
N ASP A 248 27.18 -3.13 -31.56
CA ASP A 248 27.07 -2.16 -30.46
C ASP A 248 28.16 -2.40 -29.42
N ALA A 249 29.09 -1.44 -29.31
CA ALA A 249 30.22 -1.49 -28.37
C ALA A 249 29.81 -1.52 -26.88
N ARG A 250 28.52 -1.33 -26.56
CA ARG A 250 27.99 -1.50 -25.20
C ARG A 250 27.73 -2.98 -24.85
N ILE A 251 27.76 -3.87 -25.82
CA ILE A 251 27.53 -5.31 -25.67
C ILE A 251 28.88 -6.03 -25.67
N GLY A 252 29.07 -6.99 -24.76
CA GLY A 252 30.28 -7.80 -24.71
C GLY A 252 30.10 -9.15 -24.03
N ALA A 253 31.09 -10.03 -24.21
CA ALA A 253 31.14 -11.33 -23.57
C ALA A 253 31.54 -11.22 -22.10
N CYS A 254 30.92 -12.04 -21.24
CA CYS A 254 31.26 -12.13 -19.83
C CYS A 254 32.62 -12.83 -19.65
N GLY A 255 33.71 -12.06 -19.65
CA GLY A 255 35.10 -12.56 -19.58
C GLY A 255 35.56 -13.12 -18.23
N GLY A 256 34.71 -13.86 -17.51
CA GLY A 256 35.07 -14.54 -16.25
C GLY A 256 35.07 -13.67 -14.99
N GLN A 257 34.98 -12.35 -15.11
CA GLN A 257 34.82 -11.43 -13.97
C GLN A 257 33.47 -10.72 -14.06
N LEU A 258 32.46 -11.35 -13.47
CA LEU A 258 31.17 -10.72 -13.19
C LEU A 258 31.38 -9.41 -12.42
N LEU A 259 30.53 -8.40 -12.70
CA LEU A 259 30.43 -7.17 -11.89
C LEU A 259 31.66 -6.25 -11.94
N HIS A 260 32.31 -6.08 -13.10
CA HIS A 260 33.31 -5.02 -13.30
C HIS A 260 32.72 -3.62 -13.41
N GLY A 261 33.49 -2.59 -13.02
CA GLY A 261 33.03 -1.20 -13.03
C GLY A 261 33.35 -0.41 -11.77
N GLN A 262 32.76 0.77 -11.65
CA GLN A 262 32.87 1.63 -10.48
C GLN A 262 31.88 1.19 -9.41
N ASP A 263 32.24 1.32 -8.14
CA ASP A 263 31.38 0.90 -7.01
C ASP A 263 30.00 1.56 -6.98
N ARG A 264 29.91 2.78 -7.53
CA ARG A 264 28.66 3.53 -7.66
C ARG A 264 27.74 3.04 -8.78
N ASP A 265 28.28 2.28 -9.75
CA ASP A 265 27.50 1.74 -10.87
C ASP A 265 26.33 0.90 -10.36
N LEU A 266 25.29 0.76 -11.17
CA LEU A 266 24.16 -0.12 -10.87
C LEU A 266 24.32 -1.43 -11.66
N ALA A 267 24.11 -2.57 -11.01
CA ALA A 267 24.15 -3.88 -11.63
C ALA A 267 22.86 -4.66 -11.43
N GLY A 268 22.47 -5.42 -12.43
CA GLY A 268 21.32 -6.31 -12.39
C GLY A 268 21.27 -7.23 -13.60
N PHE A 269 20.18 -7.97 -13.72
CA PHE A 269 20.01 -9.01 -14.73
C PHE A 269 18.82 -8.71 -15.63
N ILE A 270 18.89 -9.22 -16.86
CA ILE A 270 17.79 -9.22 -17.83
C ILE A 270 17.78 -10.52 -18.63
N GLY A 271 16.60 -11.01 -19.00
CA GLY A 271 16.44 -12.14 -19.89
C GLY A 271 16.24 -11.70 -21.35
N PHE A 272 16.78 -12.46 -22.30
CA PHE A 272 16.40 -12.27 -23.70
C PHE A 272 14.91 -12.61 -23.87
N GLY A 273 14.19 -11.74 -24.58
CA GLY A 273 12.73 -11.71 -24.70
C GLY A 273 12.05 -10.70 -23.79
N ASP A 274 12.74 -10.15 -22.79
CA ASP A 274 12.23 -9.05 -21.99
C ASP A 274 12.32 -7.74 -22.80
N ARG A 275 11.36 -6.83 -22.61
CA ARG A 275 11.33 -5.50 -23.25
C ARG A 275 11.25 -4.42 -22.18
N LEU A 276 12.25 -3.53 -22.11
CA LEU A 276 12.18 -2.38 -21.21
C LEU A 276 11.37 -1.23 -21.81
N ALA A 277 10.65 -0.50 -20.95
CA ALA A 277 10.11 0.80 -21.33
C ALA A 277 11.24 1.78 -21.68
N PRO A 278 11.07 2.72 -22.64
CA PRO A 278 12.15 3.62 -23.08
C PRO A 278 12.79 4.46 -21.96
N HIS A 279 12.04 4.76 -20.90
CA HIS A 279 12.50 5.54 -19.75
C HIS A 279 12.96 4.67 -18.56
N ALA A 280 12.99 3.34 -18.69
CA ALA A 280 13.21 2.43 -17.57
C ALA A 280 14.53 2.71 -16.84
N LEU A 281 15.66 2.69 -17.56
CA LEU A 281 16.97 2.90 -16.94
C LEU A 281 17.12 4.30 -16.34
N ALA A 282 16.50 5.30 -16.95
CA ALA A 282 16.47 6.67 -16.41
C ALA A 282 15.71 6.73 -15.08
N CYS A 283 14.57 6.05 -14.94
CA CYS A 283 13.83 5.97 -13.67
C CYS A 283 14.67 5.35 -12.55
N PHE A 284 15.47 4.32 -12.84
CA PHE A 284 16.39 3.74 -11.86
C PHE A 284 17.46 4.73 -11.42
N ILE A 285 18.08 5.44 -12.36
CA ILE A 285 19.10 6.46 -12.06
C ILE A 285 18.52 7.60 -11.23
N GLU A 286 17.36 8.13 -11.62
CA GLU A 286 16.67 9.20 -10.90
C GLU A 286 16.27 8.76 -9.48
N THR A 287 15.80 7.51 -9.33
CA THR A 287 15.43 6.96 -8.02
C THR A 287 16.65 6.81 -7.11
N MET A 288 17.74 6.21 -7.62
CA MET A 288 18.97 5.99 -6.87
C MET A 288 19.75 7.27 -6.57
N ALA A 289 19.54 8.33 -7.35
CA ALA A 289 20.09 9.66 -7.10
C ALA A 289 19.29 10.43 -6.05
N ARG A 290 17.96 10.30 -6.04
CA ARG A 290 17.08 10.97 -5.06
C ARG A 290 17.16 10.34 -3.67
N ASP A 291 17.35 9.02 -3.59
CA ASP A 291 17.42 8.30 -2.32
C ASP A 291 18.83 7.78 -2.05
N ALA A 292 19.60 8.56 -1.27
CA ALA A 292 20.96 8.19 -0.89
C ALA A 292 21.03 6.93 0.00
N ARG A 293 19.92 6.53 0.65
CA ARG A 293 19.85 5.31 1.47
C ARG A 293 19.63 4.07 0.61
N ALA A 294 19.04 4.24 -0.57
CA ALA A 294 18.80 3.14 -1.50
C ALA A 294 20.12 2.52 -1.96
N SER A 295 20.23 1.23 -1.70
CA SER A 295 21.32 0.36 -2.16
C SER A 295 20.87 -0.57 -3.27
N ALA A 296 19.55 -0.82 -3.37
CA ALA A 296 18.92 -1.52 -4.47
C ALA A 296 17.59 -0.86 -4.83
N ALA A 297 17.12 -1.08 -6.06
CA ALA A 297 15.82 -0.66 -6.53
C ALA A 297 15.19 -1.71 -7.44
N TYR A 298 13.86 -1.78 -7.47
CA TYR A 298 13.09 -2.65 -8.36
C TYR A 298 11.84 -1.93 -8.87
N CYS A 299 11.21 -2.50 -9.90
CA CYS A 299 10.02 -1.93 -10.53
C CYS A 299 8.87 -2.93 -10.62
N ASP A 300 7.70 -2.45 -11.03
CA ASP A 300 6.60 -3.32 -11.43
C ASP A 300 6.88 -3.95 -12.80
N GLU A 301 6.11 -4.98 -13.15
CA GLU A 301 6.25 -5.74 -14.40
C GLU A 301 4.92 -5.70 -15.19
N ASP A 302 4.99 -5.69 -16.52
CA ASP A 302 3.85 -6.01 -17.39
C ASP A 302 4.03 -7.45 -17.89
N LEU A 303 3.08 -8.34 -17.64
CA LEU A 303 3.16 -9.71 -18.13
C LEU A 303 2.47 -9.89 -19.50
N GLY A 304 1.88 -8.82 -20.04
CA GLY A 304 1.05 -8.83 -21.24
C GLY A 304 -0.44 -8.74 -20.89
N PRO A 305 -1.09 -9.82 -20.40
CA PRO A 305 -2.51 -9.78 -20.10
C PRO A 305 -2.83 -9.02 -18.81
N GLU A 306 -1.89 -8.97 -17.85
CA GLU A 306 -2.05 -8.31 -16.56
C GLU A 306 -0.69 -7.78 -16.07
N PRO A 307 -0.65 -6.68 -15.30
CA PRO A 307 0.58 -6.20 -14.69
C PRO A 307 0.80 -6.84 -13.31
N VAL A 308 2.03 -6.76 -12.81
CA VAL A 308 2.39 -7.08 -11.43
C VAL A 308 2.69 -5.79 -10.70
N PHE A 309 1.65 -5.16 -10.16
CA PHE A 309 1.80 -4.03 -9.24
C PHE A 309 2.26 -4.52 -7.87
N LYS A 310 3.32 -3.92 -7.35
CA LYS A 310 4.01 -4.33 -6.12
C LYS A 310 3.86 -3.26 -5.02
N PRO A 311 3.86 -3.64 -3.73
CA PRO A 311 4.03 -2.69 -2.64
C PRO A 311 5.49 -2.23 -2.56
N GLU A 312 5.80 -1.32 -1.63
CA GLU A 312 7.16 -1.14 -1.13
C GLU A 312 7.76 -2.45 -0.59
N TRP A 313 9.09 -2.50 -0.46
CA TRP A 313 9.75 -3.76 -0.16
C TRP A 313 9.40 -4.31 1.23
N SER A 314 8.82 -5.51 1.25
CA SER A 314 8.49 -6.30 2.43
C SER A 314 9.47 -7.47 2.51
N ARG A 315 10.28 -7.50 3.57
CA ARG A 315 11.27 -8.56 3.77
C ARG A 315 10.58 -9.90 3.99
N ASN A 316 9.50 -9.90 4.77
CA ASN A 316 8.79 -11.13 5.12
C ASN A 316 8.06 -11.70 3.89
N LEU A 317 7.40 -10.86 3.08
CA LEU A 317 6.76 -11.29 1.85
C LEU A 317 7.79 -11.79 0.83
N GLU A 318 8.89 -11.06 0.60
CA GLU A 318 9.94 -11.49 -0.34
C GLU A 318 10.57 -12.83 0.08
N THR A 319 10.77 -13.05 1.38
CA THR A 319 11.30 -14.32 1.90
C THR A 319 10.33 -15.48 1.67
N ALA A 320 9.03 -15.24 1.86
CA ALA A 320 8.01 -16.27 1.68
C ALA A 320 7.65 -16.50 0.21
N ARG A 321 7.71 -15.44 -0.60
CA ARG A 321 7.32 -15.43 -2.00
C ARG A 321 8.09 -14.32 -2.74
N PRO A 322 9.22 -14.66 -3.39
CA PRO A 322 10.00 -13.68 -4.14
C PRO A 322 9.14 -12.95 -5.17
N TYR A 323 8.95 -11.64 -4.99
CA TYR A 323 8.04 -10.81 -5.78
C TYR A 323 8.73 -9.59 -6.41
N VAL A 324 9.96 -9.26 -5.99
CA VAL A 324 10.76 -8.16 -6.57
C VAL A 324 10.91 -8.28 -8.09
N GLY A 325 10.87 -9.50 -8.64
CA GLY A 325 10.73 -9.75 -10.08
C GLY A 325 12.06 -9.82 -10.83
N ARG A 326 12.01 -9.68 -12.16
CA ARG A 326 13.18 -9.76 -13.07
C ARG A 326 14.16 -8.61 -12.89
N LEU A 327 13.66 -7.37 -12.93
CA LEU A 327 14.51 -6.18 -13.00
C LEU A 327 14.74 -5.57 -11.60
N LEU A 328 15.75 -6.10 -10.92
CA LEU A 328 16.35 -5.55 -9.70
C LEU A 328 17.73 -4.99 -10.04
N LEU A 329 17.96 -3.70 -9.75
CA LEU A 329 19.27 -3.07 -9.89
C LEU A 329 19.82 -2.72 -8.51
N ALA A 330 21.07 -3.06 -8.24
CA ALA A 330 21.75 -2.73 -6.99
C ALA A 330 23.09 -2.05 -7.22
N ARG A 331 23.56 -1.28 -6.24
CA ARG A 331 24.91 -0.70 -6.29
C ARG A 331 25.93 -1.82 -6.48
N LEU A 332 26.87 -1.60 -7.39
CA LEU A 332 27.86 -2.60 -7.80
C LEU A 332 28.72 -3.04 -6.61
N SER A 333 29.04 -2.12 -5.69
CA SER A 333 29.75 -2.44 -4.44
C SER A 333 28.99 -3.45 -3.59
N LEU A 334 27.68 -3.27 -3.42
CA LEU A 334 26.83 -4.22 -2.69
C LEU A 334 26.77 -5.56 -3.42
N ALA A 335 26.52 -5.55 -4.72
CA ALA A 335 26.45 -6.77 -5.53
C ALA A 335 27.75 -7.58 -5.42
N ARG A 336 28.91 -6.94 -5.57
CA ARG A 336 30.23 -7.58 -5.39
C ARG A 336 30.38 -8.19 -4.00
N ALA A 337 30.08 -7.42 -2.97
CA ALA A 337 30.22 -7.88 -1.59
C ALA A 337 29.34 -9.11 -1.28
N ARG A 338 28.15 -9.20 -1.90
CA ARG A 338 27.21 -10.31 -1.69
C ARG A 338 27.50 -11.54 -2.53
N LEU A 339 28.07 -11.35 -3.73
CA LEU A 339 28.21 -12.41 -4.73
C LEU A 339 29.66 -12.95 -4.83
N ALA A 340 30.63 -12.32 -4.15
CA ALA A 340 32.04 -12.75 -4.17
C ALA A 340 32.27 -14.21 -3.76
N SER A 341 31.35 -14.82 -3.00
CA SER A 341 31.43 -16.21 -2.56
C SER A 341 30.63 -17.20 -3.41
N LEU A 342 29.92 -16.75 -4.46
CA LEU A 342 29.14 -17.64 -5.30
C LEU A 342 29.98 -18.21 -6.45
N PRO A 343 29.95 -19.54 -6.67
CA PRO A 343 30.80 -20.20 -7.66
C PRO A 343 30.38 -19.97 -9.13
N ALA A 344 29.21 -19.37 -9.41
CA ALA A 344 28.70 -19.18 -10.77
C ALA A 344 27.72 -18.00 -10.94
N PHE A 345 27.47 -17.65 -12.21
CA PHE A 345 26.40 -16.75 -12.68
C PHE A 345 25.03 -17.38 -12.36
N GLU A 346 24.40 -16.97 -11.26
CA GLU A 346 23.03 -17.38 -10.94
C GLU A 346 22.11 -16.16 -10.78
N GLU A 347 21.40 -15.82 -11.86
CA GLU A 347 20.35 -14.80 -11.84
C GLU A 347 19.34 -15.05 -10.71
N ALA A 348 18.98 -16.32 -10.49
CA ALA A 348 18.04 -16.73 -9.45
C ALA A 348 18.55 -16.45 -8.02
N ALA A 349 19.87 -16.44 -7.80
CA ALA A 349 20.48 -16.14 -6.52
C ALA A 349 20.67 -14.62 -6.30
N PHE A 350 20.74 -13.83 -7.39
CA PHE A 350 21.05 -12.41 -7.32
C PHE A 350 20.13 -11.63 -6.39
N ALA A 351 18.82 -11.70 -6.61
CA ALA A 351 17.85 -10.96 -5.80
C ALA A 351 17.92 -11.37 -4.33
N LYS A 352 17.95 -12.69 -4.07
CA LYS A 352 18.06 -13.23 -2.73
C LYS A 352 19.30 -12.72 -1.99
N GLU A 353 20.48 -12.78 -2.60
CA GLU A 353 21.73 -12.40 -1.93
C GLU A 353 21.91 -10.90 -1.80
N VAL A 354 21.50 -10.11 -2.79
CA VAL A 354 21.58 -8.65 -2.74
C VAL A 354 20.64 -8.07 -1.69
N LEU A 355 19.42 -8.58 -1.61
CA LEU A 355 18.42 -8.12 -0.65
C LEU A 355 18.68 -8.64 0.77
N ARG A 356 19.55 -9.64 0.93
CA ARG A 356 19.85 -10.26 2.22
C ARG A 356 20.39 -9.23 3.21
N GLY A 357 19.67 -9.06 4.31
CA GLY A 357 20.03 -8.16 5.41
C GLY A 357 19.69 -6.69 5.19
N LEU A 358 19.21 -6.29 4.01
CA LEU A 358 18.76 -4.91 3.76
C LEU A 358 17.46 -4.62 4.51
N THR A 359 17.28 -3.38 4.94
CA THR A 359 16.03 -2.86 5.50
C THR A 359 15.12 -2.30 4.42
N ARG A 360 13.83 -2.08 4.74
CA ARG A 360 12.84 -1.46 3.83
C ARG A 360 13.28 -0.12 3.23
N HIS A 361 14.13 0.64 3.93
CA HIS A 361 14.57 1.96 3.47
C HIS A 361 15.82 1.90 2.57
N GLU A 362 16.45 0.72 2.45
CA GLU A 362 17.61 0.50 1.57
C GLU A 362 17.21 -0.10 0.22
N VAL A 363 15.93 -0.47 0.05
CA VAL A 363 15.37 -1.04 -1.17
C VAL A 363 14.26 -0.14 -1.69
N ALA A 364 14.52 0.58 -2.77
CA ALA A 364 13.55 1.49 -3.37
C ALA A 364 12.62 0.75 -4.35
N HIS A 365 11.32 1.04 -4.27
CA HIS A 365 10.37 0.63 -5.29
C HIS A 365 10.09 1.77 -6.28
N ILE A 366 10.07 1.42 -7.56
CA ILE A 366 9.62 2.27 -8.66
C ILE A 366 8.24 1.77 -9.10
N PRO A 367 7.13 2.38 -8.63
CA PRO A 367 5.75 1.94 -8.86
C PRO A 367 5.27 2.24 -10.29
N ARG A 368 5.95 1.62 -11.25
CA ARG A 368 5.74 1.69 -12.70
C ARG A 368 6.10 0.36 -13.35
N PRO A 369 5.27 -0.15 -14.29
CA PRO A 369 5.63 -1.31 -15.09
C PRO A 369 6.70 -0.91 -16.12
N LEU A 370 7.98 -1.11 -15.77
CA LEU A 370 9.11 -0.67 -16.60
C LEU A 370 9.72 -1.79 -17.45
N ILE A 371 9.25 -3.02 -17.28
CA ILE A 371 9.69 -4.19 -18.04
C ILE A 371 8.49 -5.05 -18.38
N GLU A 372 8.39 -5.42 -19.65
CA GLU A 372 7.49 -6.46 -20.13
C GLU A 372 8.26 -7.79 -20.13
N THR A 373 7.75 -8.78 -19.39
CA THR A 373 8.40 -10.10 -19.24
C THR A 373 7.38 -11.22 -19.43
N ARG A 374 7.85 -12.40 -19.83
CA ARG A 374 7.03 -13.61 -19.76
C ARG A 374 6.75 -14.00 -18.30
N PRO A 375 5.58 -14.59 -17.98
CA PRO A 375 5.29 -15.10 -16.65
C PRO A 375 6.37 -16.10 -16.20
N ARG A 376 6.86 -15.94 -14.97
CA ARG A 376 7.72 -16.93 -14.32
C ARG A 376 6.87 -17.95 -13.59
N ALA A 377 7.32 -19.20 -13.56
CA ALA A 377 6.81 -20.16 -12.61
C ALA A 377 7.11 -19.64 -11.20
N ASN A 378 6.07 -19.53 -10.36
CA ASN A 378 6.27 -19.14 -8.97
C ASN A 378 7.13 -20.21 -8.28
N PRO A 379 8.23 -19.84 -7.62
CA PRO A 379 8.96 -20.79 -6.80
C PRO A 379 8.03 -21.34 -5.71
N THR A 380 8.24 -22.60 -5.37
CA THR A 380 7.50 -23.30 -4.32
C THR A 380 7.73 -22.65 -2.96
N ARG A 381 6.69 -22.70 -2.11
CA ARG A 381 6.66 -22.16 -0.75
C ARG A 381 7.88 -22.61 0.06
N PRO A 382 8.81 -21.72 0.44
CA PRO A 382 9.80 -22.06 1.45
C PRO A 382 9.10 -22.19 2.81
N SER A 383 9.27 -23.33 3.46
CA SER A 383 8.97 -23.45 4.89
C SER A 383 10.08 -22.76 5.67
N SER A 384 9.78 -21.65 6.35
CA SER A 384 10.70 -21.12 7.35
C SER A 384 10.45 -21.85 8.67
N PRO A 385 11.41 -22.68 9.16
CA PRO A 385 11.31 -23.21 10.51
C PRO A 385 11.42 -22.06 11.51
N ARG A 386 10.58 -22.11 12.54
CA ARG A 386 10.64 -21.19 13.68
C ARG A 386 12.00 -21.35 14.35
N PRO A 387 12.81 -20.30 14.51
CA PRO A 387 14.00 -20.40 15.34
C PRO A 387 13.57 -20.77 16.77
N PRO A 388 14.28 -21.66 17.47
CA PRO A 388 13.95 -22.01 18.85
C PRO A 388 14.04 -20.75 19.71
N THR A 389 12.93 -20.33 20.31
CA THR A 389 12.92 -19.18 21.21
C THR A 389 13.45 -19.57 22.58
N ALA A 390 14.21 -18.65 23.18
CA ALA A 390 14.36 -18.53 24.63
C ALA A 390 12.99 -18.43 25.32
N ARG A 391 12.97 -18.47 26.67
CA ARG A 391 11.77 -18.42 27.54
C ARG A 391 10.58 -17.68 26.92
N ALA A 392 9.41 -18.32 26.92
CA ALA A 392 8.16 -17.71 26.47
C ALA A 392 7.89 -16.39 27.23
N PRO A 393 7.78 -15.22 26.56
CA PRO A 393 7.46 -13.96 27.21
C PRO A 393 6.09 -14.02 27.89
N HIS A 394 5.94 -13.35 29.03
CA HIS A 394 4.62 -13.23 29.64
C HIS A 394 3.71 -12.32 28.80
N VAL A 395 2.48 -12.74 28.54
CA VAL A 395 1.49 -11.98 27.77
C VAL A 395 0.33 -11.54 28.65
N THR A 396 0.01 -10.25 28.66
CA THR A 396 -1.23 -9.75 29.28
C THR A 396 -2.25 -9.47 28.17
N ILE A 397 -3.38 -10.15 28.23
CA ILE A 397 -4.50 -9.95 27.30
C ILE A 397 -5.46 -8.93 27.93
N ILE A 398 -5.81 -7.89 27.19
CA ILE A 398 -6.66 -6.80 27.65
C ILE A 398 -7.96 -6.85 26.85
N MET A 399 -9.07 -7.02 27.54
CA MET A 399 -10.38 -7.18 26.92
C MET A 399 -11.37 -6.16 27.51
N PRO A 400 -11.56 -5.01 26.83
CA PRO A 400 -12.66 -4.10 27.14
C PRO A 400 -14.00 -4.81 26.94
N THR A 401 -14.92 -4.64 27.89
CA THR A 401 -16.22 -5.32 27.84
C THR A 401 -17.33 -4.46 28.42
N ARG A 402 -18.56 -4.71 27.96
CA ARG A 402 -19.79 -4.17 28.51
C ARG A 402 -20.96 -5.04 28.06
N ASP A 403 -21.73 -5.55 29.01
CA ASP A 403 -22.95 -6.34 28.78
C ASP A 403 -22.74 -7.51 27.80
N CYS A 404 -23.78 -7.96 27.09
CA CYS A 404 -23.70 -9.01 26.05
C CYS A 404 -23.09 -10.33 26.54
N ALA A 405 -23.64 -10.87 27.64
CA ALA A 405 -23.14 -12.08 28.30
C ALA A 405 -22.82 -13.28 27.37
N PRO A 406 -23.61 -13.58 26.31
CA PRO A 406 -23.29 -14.70 25.42
C PRO A 406 -21.92 -14.57 24.73
N LEU A 407 -21.60 -13.38 24.21
CA LEU A 407 -20.32 -13.12 23.53
C LEU A 407 -19.17 -13.13 24.53
N LEU A 408 -19.35 -12.46 25.68
CA LEU A 408 -18.33 -12.44 26.73
C LEU A 408 -17.98 -13.85 27.22
N ARG A 409 -18.98 -14.70 27.48
CA ARG A 409 -18.75 -16.10 27.89
C ARG A 409 -18.00 -16.88 26.81
N GLN A 410 -18.46 -16.81 25.56
CA GLN A 410 -17.81 -17.48 24.44
C GLN A 410 -16.34 -17.06 24.29
N SER A 411 -16.06 -15.77 24.33
CA SER A 411 -14.71 -15.23 24.23
C SER A 411 -13.82 -15.68 25.39
N VAL A 412 -14.26 -15.52 26.64
CA VAL A 412 -13.45 -15.88 27.82
C VAL A 412 -13.25 -17.40 27.93
N GLU A 413 -14.30 -18.20 27.74
CA GLU A 413 -14.21 -19.66 27.82
C GLU A 413 -13.31 -20.22 26.72
N SER A 414 -13.48 -19.78 25.46
CA SER A 414 -12.62 -20.21 24.36
C SER A 414 -11.16 -19.79 24.58
N LEU A 415 -10.93 -18.58 25.09
CA LEU A 415 -9.59 -18.08 25.43
C LEU A 415 -8.91 -18.97 26.47
N LEU A 416 -9.57 -19.22 27.60
CA LEU A 416 -9.00 -19.96 28.72
C LEU A 416 -8.82 -21.45 28.42
N ALA A 417 -9.70 -22.04 27.62
CA ALA A 417 -9.74 -23.48 27.34
C ALA A 417 -8.90 -23.89 26.11
N LYS A 418 -8.84 -23.06 25.06
CA LYS A 418 -8.21 -23.44 23.78
C LYS A 418 -6.80 -22.90 23.60
N THR A 419 -6.42 -21.82 24.28
CA THR A 419 -5.07 -21.22 24.15
C THR A 419 -4.01 -22.15 24.77
N ARG A 420 -3.07 -22.62 23.95
CA ARG A 420 -1.98 -23.51 24.38
C ARG A 420 -0.79 -22.78 25.00
N TYR A 421 -0.68 -21.48 24.75
CA TYR A 421 0.42 -20.67 25.26
C TYR A 421 0.40 -20.64 26.80
N PRO A 422 1.51 -20.93 27.49
CA PRO A 422 1.46 -21.20 28.93
C PRO A 422 1.53 -19.94 29.82
N ALA A 423 2.10 -18.85 29.32
CA ALA A 423 2.46 -17.68 30.13
C ALA A 423 1.56 -16.48 29.76
N PHE A 424 0.31 -16.51 30.20
CA PHE A 424 -0.60 -15.38 30.01
C PHE A 424 -1.54 -15.12 31.19
N ASP A 425 -1.94 -13.86 31.31
CA ASP A 425 -3.05 -13.38 32.14
C ASP A 425 -4.10 -12.66 31.27
N LEU A 426 -5.32 -12.48 31.81
CA LEU A 426 -6.41 -11.73 31.19
C LEU A 426 -6.84 -10.62 32.14
N VAL A 427 -6.90 -9.40 31.62
CA VAL A 427 -7.46 -8.21 32.28
C VAL A 427 -8.78 -7.86 31.58
N LEU A 428 -9.89 -8.12 32.26
CA LEU A 428 -11.22 -7.69 31.85
C LEU A 428 -11.46 -6.25 32.29
N VAL A 429 -11.65 -5.33 31.34
CA VAL A 429 -11.93 -3.92 31.64
C VAL A 429 -13.43 -3.67 31.44
N ASP A 430 -14.20 -3.75 32.54
CA ASP A 430 -15.65 -3.61 32.51
C ASP A 430 -16.07 -2.13 32.46
N ASN A 431 -16.62 -1.70 31.33
CA ASN A 431 -17.13 -0.35 31.10
C ASN A 431 -18.55 -0.16 31.68
N GLY A 432 -18.75 -0.65 32.90
CA GLY A 432 -20.00 -0.51 33.65
C GLY A 432 -21.13 -1.40 33.12
N SER A 433 -20.88 -2.72 33.00
CA SER A 433 -21.94 -3.70 32.72
C SER A 433 -23.08 -3.60 33.74
N THR A 434 -24.31 -3.71 33.26
CA THR A 434 -25.54 -3.59 34.07
C THR A 434 -26.43 -4.82 33.96
N GLU A 435 -26.30 -5.60 32.89
CA GLU A 435 -27.09 -6.82 32.71
C GLU A 435 -26.70 -7.89 33.74
N PRO A 436 -27.67 -8.47 34.48
CA PRO A 436 -27.38 -9.49 35.49
C PRO A 436 -26.57 -10.68 34.95
N ALA A 437 -26.87 -11.11 33.71
CA ALA A 437 -26.16 -12.20 33.05
C ALA A 437 -24.70 -11.88 32.74
N ALA A 438 -24.39 -10.61 32.40
CA ALA A 438 -23.03 -10.16 32.12
C ALA A 438 -22.22 -10.04 33.42
N LEU A 439 -22.84 -9.50 34.49
CA LEU A 439 -22.24 -9.47 35.82
C LEU A 439 -21.94 -10.88 36.35
N GLU A 440 -22.83 -11.84 36.11
CA GLU A 440 -22.60 -13.24 36.42
C GLU A 440 -21.43 -13.83 35.62
N ALA A 441 -21.36 -13.56 34.31
CA ALA A 441 -20.26 -14.00 33.45
C ALA A 441 -18.90 -13.46 33.95
N LEU A 442 -18.84 -12.17 34.32
CA LEU A 442 -17.64 -11.55 34.87
C LEU A 442 -17.21 -12.20 36.21
N ARG A 443 -18.17 -12.50 37.10
CA ARG A 443 -17.89 -13.22 38.36
C ARG A 443 -17.40 -14.64 38.11
N ALA A 444 -17.97 -15.34 37.14
CA ALA A 444 -17.55 -16.69 36.76
C ALA A 444 -16.12 -16.69 36.21
N ALA A 445 -15.80 -15.73 35.33
CA ALA A 445 -14.46 -15.57 34.77
C ALA A 445 -13.39 -15.32 35.85
N GLY A 446 -13.70 -14.48 36.85
CA GLY A 446 -12.80 -14.18 37.97
C GLY A 446 -12.50 -15.36 38.92
N ARG A 447 -13.10 -16.55 38.70
CA ARG A 447 -12.72 -17.77 39.42
C ARG A 447 -11.43 -18.40 38.89
N ASP A 448 -11.05 -18.11 37.65
CA ASP A 448 -9.76 -18.52 37.10
C ASP A 448 -8.67 -17.56 37.58
N LYS A 449 -7.60 -18.10 38.17
CA LYS A 449 -6.48 -17.32 38.73
C LYS A 449 -5.74 -16.45 37.71
N ARG A 450 -5.92 -16.72 36.41
CA ARG A 450 -5.34 -15.94 35.32
C ARG A 450 -6.14 -14.68 35.01
N VAL A 451 -7.36 -14.56 35.53
CA VAL A 451 -8.29 -13.48 35.17
C VAL A 451 -8.35 -12.44 36.29
N SER A 452 -8.16 -11.19 35.92
CA SER A 452 -8.40 -10.02 36.76
C SER A 452 -9.45 -9.11 36.11
N ARG A 453 -10.04 -8.22 36.91
CA ARG A 453 -11.07 -7.28 36.45
C ARG A 453 -10.76 -5.88 36.93
N ILE A 454 -10.98 -4.90 36.06
CA ILE A 454 -10.97 -3.46 36.36
C ILE A 454 -12.36 -2.91 36.05
N ASP A 455 -12.90 -2.12 36.96
CA ASP A 455 -14.15 -1.38 36.73
C ASP A 455 -13.84 0.03 36.21
N SER A 456 -14.42 0.38 35.07
CA SER A 456 -14.29 1.71 34.46
C SER A 456 -15.64 2.20 33.92
N PRO A 457 -16.65 2.43 34.78
CA PRO A 457 -17.96 2.91 34.33
C PRO A 457 -17.86 4.29 33.67
N GLY A 458 -18.67 4.53 32.64
CA GLY A 458 -18.78 5.84 32.00
C GLY A 458 -19.13 5.76 30.52
N ALA A 459 -18.90 6.88 29.82
CA ALA A 459 -19.00 6.93 28.36
C ALA A 459 -17.97 5.99 27.74
N PHE A 460 -18.40 5.22 26.73
CA PHE A 460 -17.53 4.27 26.04
C PHE A 460 -16.39 5.01 25.34
N ASN A 461 -15.16 4.61 25.66
CA ASN A 461 -13.93 5.05 25.04
C ASN A 461 -13.00 3.84 25.01
N PHE A 462 -12.91 3.19 23.85
CA PHE A 462 -12.13 1.99 23.64
C PHE A 462 -10.65 2.23 23.97
N SER A 463 -10.09 3.34 23.47
CA SER A 463 -8.70 3.73 23.71
C SER A 463 -8.38 3.85 25.20
N ARG A 464 -9.24 4.52 25.98
CA ARG A 464 -9.09 4.64 27.44
C ARG A 464 -9.15 3.28 28.13
N LEU A 465 -10.13 2.43 27.77
CA LEU A 465 -10.27 1.11 28.38
C LEU A 465 -9.03 0.23 28.12
N CYS A 466 -8.50 0.27 26.90
CA CYS A 466 -7.25 -0.38 26.54
C CYS A 466 -6.06 0.16 27.34
N ASN A 467 -5.93 1.49 27.45
CA ASN A 467 -4.87 2.14 28.22
C ASN A 467 -4.92 1.77 29.71
N LEU A 468 -6.11 1.71 30.31
CA LEU A 468 -6.31 1.28 31.71
C LEU A 468 -5.86 -0.17 31.93
N GLY A 469 -6.23 -1.07 31.03
CA GLY A 469 -5.76 -2.45 31.08
C GLY A 469 -4.24 -2.57 30.92
N ALA A 470 -3.66 -1.79 30.00
CA ALA A 470 -2.22 -1.75 29.77
C ALA A 470 -1.44 -1.20 30.97
N ALA A 471 -2.01 -0.27 31.73
CA ALA A 471 -1.37 0.32 32.91
C ALA A 471 -1.19 -0.66 34.07
N VAL A 472 -2.05 -1.67 34.19
CA VAL A 472 -1.93 -2.71 35.23
C VAL A 472 -1.30 -4.01 34.71
N ALA A 473 -1.02 -4.08 33.41
CA ALA A 473 -0.49 -5.27 32.77
C ALA A 473 0.93 -5.61 33.26
N THR A 474 1.19 -6.90 33.47
CA THR A 474 2.50 -7.41 33.90
C THR A 474 3.28 -8.11 32.78
N GLY A 475 2.63 -8.37 31.65
CA GLY A 475 3.21 -9.01 30.48
C GLY A 475 4.22 -8.13 29.74
N GLU A 476 5.26 -8.78 29.22
CA GLU A 476 6.23 -8.19 28.29
C GLU A 476 5.57 -7.84 26.94
N VAL A 477 4.49 -8.56 26.60
CA VAL A 477 3.65 -8.34 25.42
C VAL A 477 2.22 -8.07 25.89
N LEU A 478 1.60 -7.05 25.29
CA LEU A 478 0.19 -6.72 25.45
C LEU A 478 -0.58 -7.25 24.24
N VAL A 479 -1.74 -7.84 24.47
CA VAL A 479 -2.68 -8.22 23.41
C VAL A 479 -4.03 -7.58 23.68
N PHE A 480 -4.45 -6.65 22.85
CA PHE A 480 -5.79 -6.07 22.89
C PHE A 480 -6.73 -6.99 22.11
N LEU A 481 -7.79 -7.46 22.76
CA LEU A 481 -8.72 -8.44 22.21
C LEU A 481 -10.17 -8.01 22.49
N ASN A 482 -11.01 -7.90 21.47
CA ASN A 482 -12.42 -7.60 21.69
C ASN A 482 -13.14 -8.76 22.38
N ASN A 483 -14.21 -8.44 23.12
CA ASN A 483 -15.03 -9.40 23.86
C ASN A 483 -16.04 -10.20 23.00
N ASP A 484 -15.92 -10.12 21.68
CA ASP A 484 -16.70 -10.85 20.67
C ASP A 484 -15.82 -11.62 19.69
N VAL A 485 -14.57 -11.92 20.10
CA VAL A 485 -13.63 -12.80 19.39
C VAL A 485 -13.65 -14.18 20.03
N GLU A 486 -13.87 -15.22 19.23
CA GLU A 486 -13.72 -16.61 19.63
C GLU A 486 -12.34 -17.14 19.21
N ILE A 487 -11.66 -17.81 20.15
CA ILE A 487 -10.45 -18.56 19.85
C ILE A 487 -10.83 -19.89 19.20
N THR A 488 -10.30 -20.16 18.01
CA THR A 488 -10.56 -21.40 17.25
C THR A 488 -9.32 -22.30 17.17
N GLU A 489 -8.12 -21.72 17.16
CA GLU A 489 -6.85 -22.43 17.07
C GLU A 489 -5.97 -22.12 18.29
N GLY A 490 -5.28 -23.13 18.84
CA GLY A 490 -4.59 -22.99 20.13
C GLY A 490 -3.23 -22.28 20.10
N ASP A 491 -2.60 -22.16 18.93
CA ASP A 491 -1.22 -21.63 18.78
C ASP A 491 -1.16 -20.13 18.49
N TRP A 492 -2.32 -19.48 18.34
CA TRP A 492 -2.48 -18.07 17.95
C TRP A 492 -1.62 -17.11 18.80
N LEU A 493 -1.66 -17.24 20.13
CA LEU A 493 -0.99 -16.33 21.06
C LEU A 493 0.53 -16.49 20.97
N GLY A 494 1.00 -17.71 20.74
CA GLY A 494 2.42 -18.00 20.58
C GLY A 494 3.03 -17.40 19.32
N GLU A 495 2.24 -17.29 18.23
CA GLU A 495 2.64 -16.59 17.01
C GLU A 495 2.67 -15.07 17.23
N LEU A 496 1.59 -14.50 17.78
CA LEU A 496 1.52 -13.06 18.03
C LEU A 496 2.63 -12.57 18.97
N ALA A 497 2.87 -13.29 20.07
CA ALA A 497 3.93 -12.97 21.02
C ALA A 497 5.33 -13.08 20.37
N PHE A 498 5.54 -14.07 19.50
CA PHE A 498 6.81 -14.22 18.78
C PHE A 498 7.10 -13.03 17.86
N GLN A 499 6.12 -12.65 17.03
CA GLN A 499 6.29 -11.52 16.12
C GLN A 499 6.44 -10.19 16.88
N ALA A 500 5.66 -9.98 17.95
CA ALA A 500 5.68 -8.72 18.71
C ALA A 500 7.02 -8.47 19.44
N ARG A 501 7.74 -9.54 19.80
CA ARG A 501 9.07 -9.46 20.43
C ARG A 501 10.21 -9.18 19.45
N ARG A 502 9.96 -9.18 18.15
CA ARG A 502 11.00 -8.83 17.17
C ARG A 502 11.42 -7.37 17.36
N PRO A 503 12.73 -7.04 17.33
CA PRO A 503 13.20 -5.68 17.58
C PRO A 503 12.63 -4.63 16.62
N ASP A 504 12.37 -5.01 15.38
CA ASP A 504 11.86 -4.18 14.28
C ASP A 504 10.33 -4.06 14.24
N VAL A 505 9.58 -4.79 15.08
CA VAL A 505 8.12 -4.89 15.00
C VAL A 505 7.44 -4.13 16.12
N GLY A 506 6.51 -3.24 15.75
CA GLY A 506 5.74 -2.39 16.66
C GLY A 506 4.34 -2.91 16.93
N ALA A 507 3.68 -3.50 15.95
CA ALA A 507 2.33 -4.05 16.12
C ALA A 507 2.15 -5.31 15.26
N VAL A 508 1.32 -6.24 15.74
CA VAL A 508 1.03 -7.50 15.04
C VAL A 508 -0.46 -7.78 15.08
N GLY A 509 -1.06 -8.00 13.91
CA GLY A 509 -2.43 -8.47 13.76
C GLY A 509 -2.50 -9.89 13.21
N CYS A 510 -3.64 -10.55 13.41
CA CYS A 510 -3.88 -11.91 12.95
C CYS A 510 -4.92 -11.97 11.82
N LEU A 511 -5.10 -13.14 11.21
CA LEU A 511 -6.26 -13.39 10.35
C LEU A 511 -7.53 -13.44 11.22
N LEU A 512 -8.46 -12.53 10.97
CA LEU A 512 -9.81 -12.59 11.54
C LEU A 512 -10.80 -13.04 10.48
N LEU A 513 -11.65 -13.99 10.86
CA LEU A 513 -12.72 -14.53 10.03
C LEU A 513 -14.09 -14.09 10.55
N TYR A 514 -15.01 -13.86 9.63
CA TYR A 514 -16.43 -13.85 9.94
C TYR A 514 -16.89 -15.26 10.38
N PRO A 515 -18.03 -15.38 11.08
CA PRO A 515 -18.56 -16.69 11.49
C PRO A 515 -18.84 -17.66 10.33
N ASP A 516 -19.02 -17.14 9.11
CA ASP A 516 -19.18 -17.95 7.89
C ASP A 516 -17.86 -18.35 7.21
N GLY A 517 -16.73 -18.10 7.87
CA GLY A 517 -15.40 -18.51 7.42
C GLY A 517 -14.79 -17.61 6.35
N ARG A 518 -15.45 -16.52 5.96
CA ARG A 518 -14.85 -15.52 5.06
C ARG A 518 -13.91 -14.60 5.82
N ILE A 519 -12.89 -14.09 5.13
CA ILE A 519 -11.94 -13.12 5.67
C ILE A 519 -12.68 -11.86 6.10
N GLN A 520 -12.39 -11.39 7.31
CA GLN A 520 -12.78 -10.08 7.81
C GLN A 520 -11.58 -9.15 7.92
N HIS A 521 -10.41 -9.66 8.34
CA HIS A 521 -9.19 -8.86 8.45
C HIS A 521 -7.98 -9.62 7.90
N ALA A 522 -7.42 -9.09 6.83
CA ALA A 522 -6.13 -9.49 6.26
C ALA A 522 -5.18 -8.29 6.17
N GLY A 523 -5.18 -7.42 7.19
CA GLY A 523 -4.51 -6.11 7.18
C GLY A 523 -5.41 -4.95 6.74
N ILE A 524 -5.03 -3.73 7.14
CA ILE A 524 -5.72 -2.49 6.78
C ILE A 524 -4.94 -1.76 5.68
N VAL A 525 -5.67 -1.27 4.68
CA VAL A 525 -5.19 -0.35 3.65
C VAL A 525 -5.64 1.07 3.96
N LEU A 526 -4.69 2.00 3.97
CA LEU A 526 -4.92 3.42 4.14
C LEU A 526 -5.47 4.04 2.84
N GLY A 527 -6.34 5.01 2.98
CA GLY A 527 -7.06 5.66 1.87
C GLY A 527 -8.26 4.88 1.36
N LEU A 528 -8.43 3.59 1.70
CA LEU A 528 -9.54 2.77 1.23
C LEU A 528 -10.88 3.41 1.63
N GLY A 529 -11.77 3.63 0.67
CA GLY A 529 -13.03 4.37 0.88
C GLY A 529 -12.84 5.81 1.37
N GLU A 530 -11.71 6.45 1.07
CA GLU A 530 -11.28 7.76 1.59
C GLU A 530 -11.06 7.82 3.10
N SER A 531 -10.71 6.70 3.71
CA SER A 531 -10.30 6.64 5.11
C SER A 531 -9.36 5.47 5.27
N ALA A 532 -9.81 4.35 5.80
CA ALA A 532 -9.04 3.11 5.82
C ALA A 532 -10.02 1.93 5.80
N GLY A 533 -9.55 0.76 5.42
CA GLY A 533 -10.40 -0.42 5.46
C GLY A 533 -9.67 -1.73 5.27
N HIS A 534 -10.41 -2.82 5.49
CA HIS A 534 -9.89 -4.17 5.52
C HIS A 534 -9.76 -4.70 4.08
N CYS A 535 -8.52 -4.92 3.64
CA CYS A 535 -8.26 -5.51 2.33
C CYS A 535 -8.66 -6.99 2.33
N ASP A 536 -9.14 -7.48 1.19
CA ASP A 536 -9.59 -8.85 0.97
C ASP A 536 -10.76 -9.32 1.85
N ALA A 537 -11.43 -8.39 2.55
CA ALA A 537 -12.64 -8.69 3.31
C ALA A 537 -13.73 -9.27 2.40
N GLY A 538 -14.32 -10.38 2.84
CA GLY A 538 -15.32 -11.14 2.09
C GLY A 538 -14.74 -12.24 1.19
N LEU A 539 -13.42 -12.39 1.06
CA LEU A 539 -12.83 -13.55 0.38
C LEU A 539 -12.91 -14.82 1.24
N ALA A 540 -12.73 -15.99 0.62
CA ALA A 540 -12.56 -17.24 1.37
C ALA A 540 -11.25 -17.21 2.17
N ALA A 541 -11.22 -17.87 3.34
CA ALA A 541 -10.01 -17.93 4.19
C ALA A 541 -8.76 -18.52 3.51
N SER A 542 -8.94 -19.32 2.46
CA SER A 542 -7.86 -19.93 1.66
C SER A 542 -7.47 -19.09 0.43
N ALA A 543 -8.08 -17.93 0.23
CA ALA A 543 -7.76 -17.08 -0.92
C ALA A 543 -6.35 -16.49 -0.72
N PRO A 544 -5.44 -16.68 -1.69
CA PRO A 544 -4.05 -16.23 -1.57
C PRO A 544 -3.93 -14.69 -1.50
N GLY A 545 -4.95 -13.97 -1.95
CA GLY A 545 -4.94 -12.51 -2.01
C GLY A 545 -3.97 -11.97 -3.07
N TRP A 546 -3.87 -10.64 -3.14
CA TRP A 546 -2.94 -9.97 -4.03
C TRP A 546 -1.50 -10.35 -3.70
N LEU A 547 -0.73 -10.73 -4.73
CA LEU A 547 0.63 -11.28 -4.64
C LEU A 547 0.77 -12.49 -3.72
N GLY A 548 -0.31 -13.21 -3.38
CA GLY A 548 -0.22 -14.35 -2.45
C GLY A 548 0.08 -13.94 -1.01
N ARG A 549 -0.12 -12.66 -0.67
CA ARG A 549 0.24 -12.12 0.64
C ARG A 549 -0.54 -12.76 1.79
N ASN A 550 -1.76 -13.26 1.55
CA ASN A 550 -2.57 -13.88 2.60
C ASN A 550 -2.02 -15.24 3.05
N ASP A 551 -1.06 -15.81 2.32
CA ASP A 551 -0.39 -17.07 2.67
C ASP A 551 0.89 -16.87 3.51
N ALA A 552 1.32 -15.62 3.72
CA ALA A 552 2.58 -15.27 4.36
C ALA A 552 2.45 -14.17 5.41
N VAL A 553 3.33 -14.20 6.41
CA VAL A 553 3.56 -13.04 7.29
C VAL A 553 4.11 -11.91 6.44
N HIS A 554 3.53 -10.72 6.53
CA HIS A 554 3.99 -9.58 5.75
C HIS A 554 3.68 -8.24 6.45
N GLU A 555 4.43 -7.23 6.05
CA GLU A 555 4.26 -5.85 6.47
C GLU A 555 2.94 -5.27 5.93
N VAL A 556 2.18 -4.63 6.81
CA VAL A 556 0.98 -3.85 6.48
C VAL A 556 1.08 -2.48 7.16
N SER A 557 0.33 -1.48 6.68
CA SER A 557 0.35 -0.15 7.31
C SER A 557 -0.34 -0.13 8.68
N ALA A 558 -1.41 -0.92 8.84
CA ALA A 558 -2.10 -1.05 10.11
C ALA A 558 -2.81 -2.40 10.25
N VAL A 559 -3.11 -2.75 11.49
CA VAL A 559 -3.92 -3.91 11.89
C VAL A 559 -5.04 -3.46 12.83
N THR A 560 -6.10 -4.26 12.93
CA THR A 560 -7.27 -3.85 13.71
C THR A 560 -7.09 -4.10 15.22
N GLY A 561 -7.67 -3.22 16.04
CA GLY A 561 -7.75 -3.35 17.49
C GLY A 561 -8.60 -4.53 17.98
N ALA A 562 -9.31 -5.25 17.09
CA ALA A 562 -10.05 -6.45 17.47
C ALA A 562 -9.14 -7.59 17.97
N CYS A 563 -7.92 -7.67 17.44
CA CYS A 563 -6.83 -8.51 17.96
C CYS A 563 -5.48 -7.91 17.55
N LEU A 564 -4.84 -7.19 18.47
CA LEU A 564 -3.57 -6.48 18.22
C LEU A 564 -2.57 -6.81 19.33
N ALA A 565 -1.40 -7.33 18.95
CA ALA A 565 -0.30 -7.58 19.85
C ALA A 565 0.82 -6.54 19.70
N VAL A 566 1.39 -6.10 20.82
CA VAL A 566 2.48 -5.11 20.86
C VAL A 566 3.36 -5.35 22.09
N GLU A 567 4.66 -5.15 21.96
CA GLU A 567 5.57 -5.15 23.11
C GLU A 567 5.26 -3.98 24.05
N GLN A 568 5.14 -4.25 25.35
CA GLN A 568 4.75 -3.24 26.35
C GLN A 568 5.65 -1.98 26.30
N SER A 569 6.96 -2.18 26.16
CA SER A 569 7.94 -1.09 26.06
C SER A 569 7.69 -0.18 24.85
N LYS A 570 7.32 -0.75 23.70
CA LYS A 570 7.03 -0.02 22.46
C LYS A 570 5.68 0.70 22.52
N PHE A 571 4.66 0.06 23.11
CA PHE A 571 3.36 0.69 23.37
C PHE A 571 3.49 1.91 24.29
N ALA A 572 4.21 1.74 25.42
CA ALA A 572 4.50 2.81 26.35
C ALA A 572 5.31 3.94 25.70
N ALA A 573 6.26 3.58 24.82
CA ALA A 573 7.08 4.56 24.12
C ALA A 573 6.20 5.59 23.39
N VAL A 574 5.17 5.16 22.65
CA VAL A 574 4.28 6.05 21.89
C VAL A 574 3.15 6.67 22.70
N GLY A 575 3.05 6.38 24.00
CA GLY A 575 2.01 6.91 24.90
C GLY A 575 0.68 6.15 24.84
N GLY A 576 0.66 4.93 24.31
CA GLY A 576 -0.54 4.11 24.18
C GLY A 576 -1.52 4.58 23.11
N PHE A 577 -2.81 4.26 23.28
CA PHE A 577 -3.88 4.72 22.38
C PHE A 577 -4.24 6.18 22.64
N ASP A 578 -4.59 6.93 21.58
CA ASP A 578 -5.06 8.33 21.70
C ASP A 578 -6.52 8.35 22.16
N GLU A 579 -6.73 8.45 23.47
CA GLU A 579 -8.07 8.48 24.07
C GLU A 579 -8.78 9.83 23.97
N ILE A 580 -8.10 10.88 23.52
CA ILE A 580 -8.64 12.24 23.40
C ILE A 580 -9.24 12.43 22.01
N HIS A 581 -8.45 12.18 20.97
CA HIS A 581 -8.87 12.43 19.58
C HIS A 581 -9.55 11.21 18.94
N LEU A 582 -9.22 9.99 19.40
CA LEU A 582 -9.66 8.73 18.79
C LEU A 582 -10.28 7.77 19.83
N PRO A 583 -11.34 8.15 20.55
CA PRO A 583 -11.95 7.30 21.57
C PRO A 583 -12.55 5.98 21.05
N ILE A 584 -12.93 5.85 19.77
CA ILE A 584 -13.72 4.72 19.25
C ILE A 584 -13.19 4.20 17.92
N GLU A 585 -12.95 5.06 16.93
CA GLU A 585 -12.51 4.66 15.58
C GLU A 585 -11.08 5.09 15.30
N PHE A 586 -10.40 4.37 14.42
CA PHE A 586 -9.03 4.63 13.93
C PHE A 586 -7.91 4.64 14.98
N ASN A 587 -8.20 4.41 16.26
CA ASN A 587 -7.21 4.35 17.33
C ASN A 587 -6.11 3.30 17.10
N ASP A 588 -6.49 2.17 16.51
CA ASP A 588 -5.61 1.07 16.10
C ASP A 588 -4.69 1.47 14.95
N ILE A 589 -5.24 2.15 13.94
CA ILE A 589 -4.48 2.69 12.80
C ILE A 589 -3.50 3.76 13.28
N ASP A 590 -3.95 4.73 14.08
CA ASP A 590 -3.10 5.78 14.63
C ASP A 590 -1.96 5.22 15.50
N LEU A 591 -2.24 4.20 16.33
CA LEU A 591 -1.22 3.50 17.09
C LEU A 591 -0.15 2.88 16.17
N CYS A 592 -0.58 2.15 15.13
CA CYS A 592 0.33 1.53 14.15
C CYS A 592 1.21 2.59 13.47
N LEU A 593 0.63 3.71 13.06
CA LEU A 593 1.35 4.78 12.37
C LEU A 593 2.31 5.54 13.30
N ARG A 594 1.95 5.80 14.56
CA ARG A 594 2.87 6.38 15.55
C ARG A 594 4.04 5.45 15.92
N LEU A 595 3.80 4.14 15.94
CA LEU A 595 4.89 3.15 16.09
C LEU A 595 5.82 3.19 14.88
N GLU A 596 5.25 3.36 13.69
CA GLU A 596 6.02 3.47 12.45
C GLU A 596 6.85 4.76 12.37
N GLU A 597 6.34 5.89 12.88
CA GLU A 597 7.12 7.12 13.03
C GLU A 597 8.38 6.93 13.90
N ARG A 598 8.41 5.89 14.75
CA ARG A 598 9.58 5.50 15.54
C ARG A 598 10.45 4.41 14.90
N GLY A 599 10.18 4.06 13.64
CA GLY A 599 10.96 3.09 12.87
C GLY A 599 10.51 1.64 13.06
N PHE A 600 9.41 1.38 13.78
CA PHE A 600 8.85 0.04 13.89
C PHE A 600 7.96 -0.33 12.70
N GLN A 601 7.81 -1.61 12.43
CA GLN A 601 6.93 -2.15 11.39
C GLN A 601 5.67 -2.74 12.00
N THR A 602 4.56 -2.67 11.27
CA THR A 602 3.36 -3.42 11.60
C THR A 602 3.30 -4.69 10.73
N LEU A 603 3.08 -5.83 11.36
CA LEU A 603 2.97 -7.12 10.68
C LEU A 603 1.54 -7.65 10.75
N TRP A 604 1.13 -8.33 9.69
CA TRP A 604 -0.01 -9.21 9.71
C TRP A 604 0.45 -10.66 9.52
N THR A 605 -0.13 -11.60 10.28
CA THR A 605 0.22 -13.03 10.21
C THR A 605 -1.00 -13.91 9.95
N PRO A 606 -0.95 -14.79 8.93
CA PRO A 606 -2.00 -15.79 8.67
C PRO A 606 -1.88 -17.02 9.58
N LEU A 607 -0.82 -17.09 10.40
CA LEU A 607 -0.50 -18.22 11.28
C LEU A 607 -1.20 -18.13 12.64
N ALA A 608 -1.83 -16.99 12.94
CA ALA A 608 -2.80 -16.83 14.02
C ALA A 608 -4.18 -16.58 13.40
N ARG A 609 -5.17 -17.38 13.78
CA ARG A 609 -6.51 -17.38 13.16
C ARG A 609 -7.59 -17.40 14.22
N LEU A 610 -8.46 -16.41 14.21
CA LEU A 610 -9.56 -16.26 15.16
C LEU A 610 -10.87 -15.93 14.42
N THR A 611 -12.01 -16.18 15.06
CA THR A 611 -13.32 -15.79 14.54
C THR A 611 -13.82 -14.57 15.29
N HIS A 612 -14.28 -13.53 14.60
CA HIS A 612 -14.77 -12.29 15.22
C HIS A 612 -16.22 -12.03 14.78
N PHE A 613 -17.12 -11.97 15.76
CA PHE A 613 -18.59 -11.88 15.57
C PHE A 613 -19.09 -10.44 15.37
N GLU A 614 -18.29 -9.62 14.69
CA GLU A 614 -18.51 -8.19 14.44
C GLU A 614 -19.98 -7.80 14.24
N SER A 615 -20.37 -6.64 14.77
CA SER A 615 -21.74 -6.09 14.72
C SER A 615 -22.79 -6.78 15.60
N ALA A 616 -22.45 -7.83 16.37
CA ALA A 616 -23.37 -8.45 17.33
C ALA A 616 -23.67 -7.57 18.56
N SER A 617 -22.74 -6.69 18.96
CA SER A 617 -22.93 -5.72 20.05
C SER A 617 -23.26 -4.28 19.57
N ARG A 618 -22.93 -3.93 18.32
CA ARG A 618 -22.97 -2.54 17.80
C ARG A 618 -23.83 -2.29 16.55
N GLY A 619 -24.43 -3.32 15.95
CA GLY A 619 -25.28 -3.22 14.75
C GLY A 619 -24.50 -3.15 13.42
N LYS A 620 -25.15 -3.52 12.31
CA LYS A 620 -24.51 -3.66 10.97
C LYS A 620 -23.98 -2.33 10.43
N ALA A 621 -22.72 -2.31 9.98
CA ALA A 621 -22.04 -1.14 9.38
C ALA A 621 -22.77 -0.49 8.20
N THR A 622 -23.61 -1.24 7.46
CA THR A 622 -24.32 -0.77 6.26
C THR A 622 -25.34 0.34 6.48
N PHE A 623 -25.78 0.58 7.73
CA PHE A 623 -26.72 1.67 8.07
C PHE A 623 -26.13 2.73 9.00
N ARG A 624 -24.81 2.71 9.22
CA ARG A 624 -24.14 3.73 10.03
C ARG A 624 -23.93 4.99 9.18
N ARG A 625 -24.44 6.13 9.65
CA ARG A 625 -24.22 7.42 8.97
C ARG A 625 -22.74 7.79 9.03
N LEU A 626 -22.20 8.38 7.96
CA LEU A 626 -20.82 8.88 7.92
C LEU A 626 -20.54 9.97 8.97
N GLY A 627 -21.60 10.60 9.49
CA GLY A 627 -21.52 11.58 10.58
C GLY A 627 -21.28 10.96 11.97
N ALA A 628 -21.47 9.65 12.15
CA ALA A 628 -21.02 8.98 13.36
C ALA A 628 -19.49 9.08 13.39
N HIS A 629 -18.93 9.72 14.42
CA HIS A 629 -17.47 9.90 14.60
C HIS A 629 -16.78 10.83 13.59
N ALA A 630 -17.51 11.85 13.11
CA ALA A 630 -16.97 12.84 12.18
C ALA A 630 -15.69 13.55 12.70
N ALA A 631 -15.58 13.76 14.02
CA ALA A 631 -14.40 14.36 14.64
C ALA A 631 -13.15 13.44 14.54
N GLU A 632 -13.30 12.15 14.83
CA GLU A 632 -12.22 11.16 14.72
C GLU A 632 -11.76 11.02 13.27
N ARG A 633 -12.73 10.97 12.34
CA ARG A 633 -12.44 10.96 10.90
C ARG A 633 -11.71 12.24 10.47
N ALA A 634 -12.15 13.41 10.91
CA ALA A 634 -11.49 14.67 10.58
C ALA A 634 -10.04 14.70 11.10
N TYR A 635 -9.81 14.25 12.34
CA TYR A 635 -8.46 14.12 12.89
C TYR A 635 -7.59 13.19 12.05
N MET A 636 -8.08 12.01 11.68
CA MET A 636 -7.34 11.06 10.84
C MET A 636 -7.01 11.62 9.46
N LEU A 637 -7.98 12.28 8.82
CA LEU A 637 -7.78 12.87 7.51
C LEU A 637 -6.77 14.01 7.54
N ASP A 638 -6.72 14.79 8.62
CA ASP A 638 -5.76 15.88 8.76
C ASP A 638 -4.35 15.37 9.10
N ARG A 639 -4.23 14.63 10.21
CA ARG A 639 -2.96 14.12 10.75
C ARG A 639 -2.26 13.17 9.78
N TRP A 640 -3.01 12.27 9.15
CA TRP A 640 -2.44 11.17 8.37
C TRP A 640 -2.67 11.27 6.87
N ALA A 641 -3.08 12.43 6.34
CA ALA A 641 -3.37 12.61 4.90
C ALA A 641 -2.23 12.13 3.97
N ASP A 642 -0.98 12.34 4.36
CA ASP A 642 0.17 11.90 3.54
C ASP A 642 0.35 10.38 3.53
N ARG A 643 -0.05 9.69 4.60
CA ARG A 643 -0.09 8.22 4.64
C ARG A 643 -1.32 7.65 3.93
N LEU A 644 -2.46 8.36 4.01
CA LEU A 644 -3.69 7.98 3.32
C LEU A 644 -3.55 8.02 1.79
N ARG A 645 -2.76 8.96 1.25
CA ARG A 645 -2.53 9.07 -0.20
C ARG A 645 -1.50 8.07 -0.74
N ASP A 646 -0.50 7.71 0.06
CA ASP A 646 0.64 6.87 -0.36
C ASP A 646 0.94 5.80 0.71
N ASP A 647 0.02 4.83 0.82
CA ASP A 647 0.22 3.64 1.65
C ASP A 647 1.38 2.79 1.09
N PRO A 648 2.48 2.58 1.84
CA PRO A 648 3.62 1.80 1.35
C PRO A 648 3.27 0.34 1.06
N CYS A 649 2.23 -0.20 1.69
CA CYS A 649 1.77 -1.57 1.52
C CYS A 649 0.66 -1.70 0.47
N TYR A 650 0.26 -0.62 -0.22
CA TYR A 650 -0.80 -0.63 -1.22
C TYR A 650 -0.51 0.26 -2.44
N HIS A 651 -0.23 -0.39 -3.58
CA HIS A 651 0.27 0.26 -4.79
C HIS A 651 -0.63 1.43 -5.29
N PRO A 652 -0.06 2.59 -5.69
CA PRO A 652 -0.82 3.78 -6.13
C PRO A 652 -1.68 3.59 -7.38
N GLY A 653 -1.39 2.57 -8.20
CA GLY A 653 -2.20 2.15 -9.36
C GLY A 653 -3.41 1.27 -9.00
N LEU A 654 -3.56 0.89 -7.73
CA LEU A 654 -4.72 0.13 -7.25
C LEU A 654 -5.82 1.04 -6.73
N SER A 655 -7.06 0.66 -7.02
CA SER A 655 -8.28 1.35 -6.60
C SER A 655 -8.41 1.38 -5.08
N LEU A 656 -8.84 2.53 -4.55
CA LEU A 656 -9.27 2.68 -3.16
C LEU A 656 -10.78 2.40 -2.96
N PHE A 657 -11.47 1.92 -4.00
CA PHE A 657 -12.92 1.70 -4.03
C PHE A 657 -13.25 0.25 -4.42
N SER A 658 -12.38 -0.67 -4.02
CA SER A 658 -12.58 -2.11 -4.10
C SER A 658 -11.90 -2.78 -2.90
N LEU A 659 -12.59 -3.71 -2.24
CA LEU A 659 -12.03 -4.43 -1.08
C LEU A 659 -10.92 -5.41 -1.52
N THR A 660 -11.06 -5.95 -2.73
CA THR A 660 -10.01 -6.73 -3.38
C THR A 660 -9.21 -5.83 -4.33
N PRO A 661 -7.89 -6.00 -4.43
CA PRO A 661 -7.08 -5.17 -5.32
C PRO A 661 -7.57 -5.22 -6.77
N GLN A 662 -7.84 -4.05 -7.33
CA GLN A 662 -8.25 -3.81 -8.73
C GLN A 662 -7.58 -2.54 -9.25
N LEU A 663 -7.55 -2.35 -10.56
CA LEU A 663 -6.97 -1.15 -11.19
C LEU A 663 -7.78 0.10 -10.84
N ALA A 664 -7.10 1.22 -10.54
CA ALA A 664 -7.69 2.48 -10.07
C ALA A 664 -8.48 3.26 -11.13
#